data_AF-A0A4V5MIF7-F1
#
_entry.id   AF-A0A4V5MIF7-F1
#
_cell.length_a   1.000
_cell.length_b   1.000
_cell.length_c   1.000
_cell.angle_alpha   90.00
_cell.angle_beta   90.00
_cell.angle_gamma   90.00
#
_symmetry.space_group_name_H-M   'P 1'
#
loop_
_entity.id
_entity.type
_entity.pdbx_description
1 polymer ?
#
loop_
_entity_poly.entity_id
_entity_poly.type
_entity_poly.pdbx_seq_one_letter_code
_entity_poly.pdbx_strand_id
1 'polypeptide(L)'
;MPPVWVGSGHGPHPPTVPSAHPTGDALFFRILGSLEACVDDEPLPLRRNRQLTILALLLVNANKATSIERLVEAVWHGHPPRTAAAQIQTCVWSLRKTLVAAGAHSGLIETKPSGYTLHLDGEQIDTMVFDRLVRQARATAGHDAALAVSLYRQALRIFRGPVLPEINSPAVQAAAAQWEERRLTVLEDCIEGELKVGVHGELVAELTALVEEQPLRERFCGQLMTALYGDDRRAEALAAYRTTRQALVHQLGLEPGPRLQQLHHKILTGTLLIPTAATAPVNLATVPAQLPAQPADFVGREALIARAVCVLTADGDGPEQHPPGAPQGAVRSCQFTGKCGAGKTALALRVAHQVRDRYPDGQLYADLAGSRAEPADTAEVLRGFLHALGVPDAQIPDGTSQRAALYRSVLARRRVLVLLDDAASSEQIHHLLPGGPHAAVVLTGRAGLTDLPGCSPIETDVLPEDDAVALFTTIVGSARAQEAPGAVHRIVALTGRLPLALRAAGARLAARPHLSLARFAEQLQDPELRLDQLTQGGLDLRERLTPSIRALPSDARTLWFVLSLLPTPDFPASVAAAVQGVPRPLAERLLDEMVDRGLLDIVAVDHLGAVRYRFLELIALCARELFESELPEPQRSALFTRVAGPQPNRPLSLALPGPCRPALPGPAAPAGAFSAAAP
;
A
#
# COMPACT_ATOMS: atom_id res chain seq x y z
N MET A 1 -27.23 -20.26 46.49
CA MET A 1 -28.23 -19.42 45.79
C MET A 1 -28.00 -19.59 44.30
N PRO A 2 -29.02 -19.85 43.48
CA PRO A 2 -28.82 -19.94 42.03
C PRO A 2 -28.50 -18.54 41.49
N PRO A 3 -27.68 -18.40 40.44
CA PRO A 3 -27.45 -17.10 39.82
C PRO A 3 -28.76 -16.59 39.21
N VAL A 4 -29.13 -15.38 39.60
CA VAL A 4 -30.32 -14.67 39.14
C VAL A 4 -30.02 -14.12 37.75
N TRP A 5 -30.61 -14.74 36.72
CA TRP A 5 -30.72 -14.14 35.41
C TRP A 5 -31.73 -12.99 35.50
N VAL A 6 -31.25 -11.76 35.46
CA VAL A 6 -32.12 -10.58 35.42
C VAL A 6 -32.73 -10.50 34.02
N GLY A 7 -33.98 -10.95 33.90
CA GLY A 7 -34.81 -10.72 32.72
C GLY A 7 -35.59 -9.41 32.86
N SER A 8 -35.61 -8.60 31.81
CA SER A 8 -36.61 -7.54 31.56
C SER A 8 -36.57 -7.04 30.12
N GLY A 9 -37.71 -7.11 29.41
CA GLY A 9 -37.99 -6.29 28.21
C GLY A 9 -38.52 -7.06 26.99
N HIS A 10 -39.84 -7.07 26.78
CA HIS A 10 -40.49 -7.45 25.52
C HIS A 10 -40.16 -6.41 24.42
N GLY A 11 -39.60 -6.88 23.29
CA GLY A 11 -39.24 -6.12 22.06
C GLY A 11 -38.60 -7.07 21.04
N PRO A 12 -38.63 -6.79 19.72
CA PRO A 12 -38.91 -7.77 18.65
C PRO A 12 -37.80 -8.81 18.43
N HIS A 13 -38.20 -9.95 17.83
CA HIS A 13 -37.39 -11.12 17.47
C HIS A 13 -35.88 -10.85 17.32
N PRO A 14 -35.00 -11.66 17.97
CA PRO A 14 -33.56 -11.53 17.76
C PRO A 14 -33.24 -11.81 16.28
N PRO A 15 -32.32 -11.04 15.67
CA PRO A 15 -31.87 -11.31 14.31
C PRO A 15 -31.29 -12.72 14.24
N THR A 16 -31.75 -13.50 13.27
CA THR A 16 -31.21 -14.81 12.91
C THR A 16 -29.70 -14.71 12.75
N VAL A 17 -28.97 -15.39 13.62
CA VAL A 17 -27.51 -15.51 13.59
C VAL A 17 -27.13 -16.20 12.28
N PRO A 18 -26.23 -15.65 11.44
CA PRO A 18 -25.75 -16.38 10.27
C PRO A 18 -24.99 -17.62 10.75
N SER A 19 -25.52 -18.79 10.39
CA SER A 19 -24.97 -20.10 10.71
C SER A 19 -23.57 -20.26 10.11
N ALA A 20 -22.55 -20.29 10.96
CA ALA A 20 -21.19 -20.69 10.58
C ALA A 20 -21.07 -22.21 10.42
N HIS A 21 -22.02 -22.83 9.71
CA HIS A 21 -22.12 -24.27 9.50
C HIS A 21 -21.80 -24.61 8.03
N PRO A 22 -21.16 -25.76 7.76
CA PRO A 22 -21.03 -26.25 6.39
C PRO A 22 -22.44 -26.49 5.82
N THR A 23 -22.81 -25.75 4.79
CA THR A 23 -24.07 -25.91 4.05
C THR A 23 -24.15 -27.28 3.37
N GLY A 24 -25.17 -28.06 3.74
CA GLY A 24 -25.58 -29.35 3.16
C GLY A 24 -26.29 -30.21 4.20
N ASP A 25 -27.18 -31.12 3.78
CA ASP A 25 -28.07 -32.06 4.52
C ASP A 25 -27.44 -32.88 5.70
N ALA A 26 -26.61 -32.26 6.53
CA ALA A 26 -25.70 -32.90 7.45
C ALA A 26 -26.17 -32.76 8.90
N LEU A 27 -26.32 -33.90 9.56
CA LEU A 27 -26.63 -33.99 10.99
C LEU A 27 -25.57 -33.28 11.83
N PHE A 28 -26.01 -32.37 12.71
CA PHE A 28 -25.15 -31.59 13.62
C PHE A 28 -25.63 -31.71 15.07
N PHE A 29 -24.70 -31.84 16.00
CA PHE A 29 -24.96 -31.96 17.43
C PHE A 29 -24.56 -30.71 18.21
N ARG A 30 -25.44 -30.33 19.12
CA ARG A 30 -25.37 -29.09 19.90
C ARG A 30 -25.35 -29.47 21.37
N ILE A 31 -24.18 -29.42 22.01
CA ILE A 31 -24.02 -29.79 23.43
C ILE A 31 -23.52 -28.64 24.30
N LEU A 32 -23.04 -27.54 23.72
CA LEU A 32 -22.64 -26.32 24.45
C LEU A 32 -23.87 -25.46 24.80
N GLY A 33 -24.80 -26.05 25.54
CA GLY A 33 -26.12 -25.53 25.86
C GLY A 33 -27.06 -26.71 26.15
N SER A 34 -28.36 -26.52 25.99
CA SER A 34 -29.27 -27.67 25.93
C SER A 34 -28.96 -28.59 24.74
N LEU A 35 -29.09 -29.90 24.97
CA LEU A 35 -28.80 -30.94 24.00
C LEU A 35 -29.78 -30.87 22.83
N GLU A 36 -29.25 -30.58 21.66
CA GLU A 36 -29.99 -30.59 20.40
C GLU A 36 -29.23 -31.44 19.37
N ALA A 37 -29.99 -32.13 18.51
CA ALA A 37 -29.49 -32.71 17.28
C ALA A 37 -30.32 -32.12 16.15
N CYS A 38 -29.66 -31.53 15.15
CA CYS A 38 -30.33 -30.79 14.09
C CYS A 38 -29.93 -31.30 12.70
N VAL A 39 -30.84 -31.17 11.74
CA VAL A 39 -30.55 -31.31 10.30
C VAL A 39 -31.04 -30.02 9.65
N ASP A 40 -30.19 -29.34 8.88
CA ASP A 40 -30.51 -28.04 8.28
C ASP A 40 -31.11 -27.04 9.28
N ASP A 41 -30.55 -27.01 10.49
CA ASP A 41 -31.00 -26.21 11.63
C ASP A 41 -32.38 -26.54 12.23
N GLU A 42 -33.08 -27.57 11.74
CA GLU A 42 -34.30 -28.08 12.37
C GLU A 42 -34.01 -29.11 13.47
N PRO A 43 -34.50 -28.91 14.71
CA PRO A 43 -34.23 -29.81 15.82
C PRO A 43 -35.01 -31.12 15.71
N LEU A 44 -34.30 -32.24 15.90
CA LEU A 44 -34.89 -33.57 15.91
C LEU A 44 -35.70 -33.81 17.21
N PRO A 45 -36.84 -34.53 17.13
CA PRO A 45 -37.69 -34.78 18.29
C PRO A 45 -37.10 -35.84 19.24
N LEU A 46 -36.13 -35.44 20.06
CA LEU A 46 -35.51 -36.27 21.10
C LEU A 46 -36.22 -36.06 22.45
N ARG A 47 -37.41 -36.64 22.63
CA ARG A 47 -38.31 -36.30 23.74
C ARG A 47 -38.14 -37.12 25.03
N ARG A 48 -37.28 -38.13 25.07
CA ARG A 48 -37.15 -39.03 26.24
C ARG A 48 -35.87 -38.74 27.03
N ASN A 49 -36.01 -38.39 28.31
CA ASN A 49 -34.90 -38.08 29.22
C ASN A 49 -33.78 -39.15 29.19
N ARG A 50 -34.14 -40.45 29.21
CA ARG A 50 -33.14 -41.54 29.11
C ARG A 50 -32.36 -41.58 27.79
N GLN A 51 -33.01 -41.23 26.67
CA GLN A 51 -32.34 -41.17 25.37
C GLN A 51 -31.38 -39.98 25.31
N LEU A 52 -31.77 -38.84 25.89
CA LEU A 52 -30.92 -37.64 26.00
C LEU A 52 -29.69 -37.92 26.86
N THR A 53 -29.83 -38.57 28.03
CA THR A 53 -28.69 -38.94 28.89
C THR A 53 -27.70 -39.88 28.19
N ILE A 54 -28.21 -40.90 27.48
CA ILE A 54 -27.35 -41.83 26.72
C ILE A 54 -26.65 -41.10 25.57
N LEU A 55 -27.39 -40.28 24.80
CA LEU A 55 -26.82 -39.54 23.68
C LEU A 55 -25.77 -38.52 24.16
N ALA A 56 -26.04 -37.77 25.22
CA ALA A 56 -25.07 -36.83 25.81
C ALA A 56 -23.80 -37.54 26.27
N LEU A 57 -23.92 -38.68 26.95
CA LEU A 57 -22.74 -39.41 27.41
C LEU A 57 -21.92 -39.97 26.23
N LEU A 58 -22.57 -40.37 25.13
CA LEU A 58 -21.90 -40.77 23.89
C LEU A 58 -21.25 -39.59 23.16
N LEU A 59 -21.87 -38.41 23.13
CA LEU A 59 -21.33 -37.19 22.51
C LEU A 59 -20.15 -36.62 23.31
N VAL A 60 -20.24 -36.62 24.64
CA VAL A 60 -19.12 -36.26 25.54
C VAL A 60 -17.92 -37.19 25.32
N ASN A 61 -18.18 -38.46 25.00
CA ASN A 61 -17.16 -39.46 24.69
C ASN A 61 -17.11 -39.75 23.18
N ALA A 62 -17.40 -38.77 22.33
CA ALA A 62 -17.36 -38.95 20.88
C ALA A 62 -16.02 -39.57 20.45
N ASN A 63 -16.10 -40.50 19.49
CA ASN A 63 -14.97 -41.28 18.97
C ASN A 63 -14.27 -42.18 20.02
N LYS A 64 -14.83 -42.35 21.23
CA LYS A 64 -14.33 -43.27 22.28
C LYS A 64 -15.40 -44.31 22.63
N ALA A 65 -14.95 -45.50 23.08
CA ALA A 65 -15.87 -46.55 23.53
C ALA A 65 -16.44 -46.22 24.92
N THR A 66 -17.77 -46.25 25.03
CA THR A 66 -18.50 -46.10 26.30
C THR A 66 -19.13 -47.44 26.66
N SER A 67 -18.74 -47.99 27.82
CA SER A 67 -19.24 -49.30 28.26
C SER A 67 -20.74 -49.27 28.61
N ILE A 68 -21.39 -50.42 28.47
CA ILE A 68 -22.80 -50.59 28.86
C ILE A 68 -22.96 -50.28 30.35
N GLU A 69 -22.05 -50.73 31.21
CA GLU A 69 -22.05 -50.43 32.65
C GLU A 69 -22.03 -48.93 32.93
N ARG A 70 -21.22 -48.15 32.19
CA ARG A 70 -21.15 -46.69 32.34
C ARG A 70 -22.43 -46.01 31.87
N LEU A 71 -23.07 -46.52 30.82
CA LEU A 71 -24.39 -46.06 30.38
C LEU A 71 -25.50 -46.42 31.39
N VAL A 72 -25.43 -47.59 32.03
CA VAL A 72 -26.36 -47.99 33.11
C VAL A 72 -26.22 -47.02 34.27
N GLU A 73 -25.00 -46.80 34.74
CA GLU A 73 -24.73 -45.93 35.87
C GLU A 73 -25.19 -44.49 35.61
N ALA A 74 -24.98 -43.98 34.39
CA ALA A 74 -25.37 -42.63 34.02
C ALA A 74 -26.90 -42.40 34.03
N VAL A 75 -27.69 -43.44 33.74
CA VAL A 75 -29.16 -43.36 33.64
C VAL A 75 -29.87 -43.70 34.96
N TRP A 76 -29.29 -44.58 35.79
CA TRP A 76 -29.92 -45.11 37.00
C TRP A 76 -29.20 -44.78 38.32
N HIS A 77 -28.03 -44.14 38.29
CA HIS A 77 -27.30 -43.65 39.47
C HIS A 77 -27.13 -44.73 40.57
N GLY A 78 -26.58 -45.90 40.22
CA GLY A 78 -26.37 -46.99 41.17
C GLY A 78 -27.60 -47.86 41.50
N HIS A 79 -28.79 -47.54 40.98
CA HIS A 79 -30.03 -48.32 41.21
C HIS A 79 -30.64 -48.92 39.93
N PRO A 80 -29.91 -49.77 39.18
CA PRO A 80 -30.41 -50.30 37.92
C PRO A 80 -31.43 -51.43 38.10
N PRO A 81 -32.50 -51.48 37.31
CA PRO A 81 -33.37 -52.66 37.23
C PRO A 81 -32.61 -53.84 36.59
N ARG A 82 -33.05 -55.09 36.85
CA ARG A 82 -32.48 -56.30 36.22
C ARG A 82 -32.46 -56.25 34.68
N THR A 83 -33.32 -55.42 34.07
CA THR A 83 -33.43 -55.23 32.62
C THR A 83 -32.65 -54.03 32.08
N ALA A 84 -31.79 -53.37 32.88
CA ALA A 84 -31.11 -52.12 32.50
C ALA A 84 -30.30 -52.24 31.18
N ALA A 85 -29.52 -53.31 31.01
CA ALA A 85 -28.75 -53.54 29.78
C ALA A 85 -29.66 -53.67 28.53
N ALA A 86 -30.78 -54.39 28.65
CA ALA A 86 -31.75 -54.52 27.56
C ALA A 86 -32.46 -53.19 27.26
N GLN A 87 -32.73 -52.36 28.29
CA GLN A 87 -33.30 -51.03 28.12
C GLN A 87 -32.33 -50.06 27.43
N ILE A 88 -31.01 -50.16 27.68
CA ILE A 88 -29.98 -49.40 26.94
C ILE A 88 -29.96 -49.81 25.48
N GLN A 89 -29.93 -51.11 25.18
CA GLN A 89 -29.97 -51.62 23.81
C GLN A 89 -31.20 -51.09 23.05
N THR A 90 -32.37 -51.07 23.71
CA THR A 90 -33.61 -50.52 23.15
C THR A 90 -33.50 -49.01 22.89
N CYS A 91 -32.90 -48.25 23.81
CA CYS A 91 -32.68 -46.81 23.63
C CYS A 91 -31.70 -46.54 22.47
N VAL A 92 -30.59 -47.28 22.40
CA VAL A 92 -29.60 -47.15 21.31
C VAL A 92 -30.22 -47.53 19.96
N TRP A 93 -31.02 -48.60 19.90
CA TRP A 93 -31.76 -48.96 18.69
C TRP A 93 -32.71 -47.84 18.25
N SER A 94 -33.44 -47.23 19.17
CA SER A 94 -34.32 -46.09 18.87
C SER A 94 -33.52 -44.86 18.43
N LEU A 95 -32.38 -44.56 19.05
CA LEU A 95 -31.50 -43.46 18.66
C LEU A 95 -30.96 -43.68 17.24
N ARG A 96 -30.46 -44.87 16.92
CA ARG A 96 -30.02 -45.22 15.55
C ARG A 96 -31.14 -45.00 14.54
N LYS A 97 -32.36 -45.46 14.84
CA LYS A 97 -33.50 -45.28 13.95
C LYS A 97 -33.80 -43.80 13.69
N THR A 98 -33.81 -42.97 14.74
CA THR A 98 -34.06 -41.53 14.60
C THR A 98 -32.95 -40.81 13.84
N LEU A 99 -31.67 -41.12 14.13
CA LEU A 99 -30.53 -40.47 13.49
C LEU A 99 -30.37 -40.89 12.02
N VAL A 100 -30.61 -42.16 11.68
CA VAL A 100 -30.60 -42.63 10.28
C VAL A 100 -31.75 -42.03 9.48
N ALA A 101 -32.94 -41.91 10.07
CA ALA A 101 -34.06 -41.21 9.42
C ALA A 101 -33.76 -39.72 9.16
N ALA A 102 -32.85 -39.15 9.94
CA ALA A 102 -32.34 -37.78 9.83
C ALA A 102 -31.07 -37.68 8.97
N GLY A 103 -30.74 -38.69 8.17
CA GLY A 103 -29.63 -38.63 7.21
C GLY A 103 -28.27 -39.12 7.73
N ALA A 104 -28.15 -39.58 8.98
CA ALA A 104 -26.89 -40.18 9.44
C ALA A 104 -26.64 -41.58 8.84
N HIS A 105 -25.36 -41.91 8.67
CA HIS A 105 -24.95 -43.25 8.30
C HIS A 105 -25.30 -44.27 9.39
N SER A 106 -25.64 -45.50 8.99
CA SER A 106 -26.05 -46.57 9.90
C SER A 106 -24.98 -46.97 10.92
N GLY A 107 -23.71 -46.67 10.62
CA GLY A 107 -22.56 -46.87 11.50
C GLY A 107 -22.28 -45.76 12.52
N LEU A 108 -23.10 -44.69 12.59
CA LEU A 108 -22.86 -43.54 13.47
C LEU A 108 -22.73 -43.95 14.94
N ILE A 109 -23.58 -44.87 15.39
CA ILE A 109 -23.41 -45.53 16.70
C ILE A 109 -23.00 -46.97 16.43
N GLU A 110 -21.74 -47.30 16.61
CA GLU A 110 -21.20 -48.65 16.44
C GLU A 110 -21.32 -49.45 17.75
N THR A 111 -21.72 -50.72 17.67
CA THR A 111 -21.62 -51.64 18.81
C THR A 111 -20.26 -52.33 18.76
N LYS A 112 -19.46 -52.20 19.82
CA LYS A 112 -18.19 -52.92 20.01
C LYS A 112 -18.30 -53.88 21.21
N PRO A 113 -17.39 -54.86 21.34
CA PRO A 113 -17.35 -55.73 22.53
C PRO A 113 -17.24 -54.95 23.85
N SER A 114 -16.60 -53.78 23.83
CA SER A 114 -16.43 -52.88 24.98
C SER A 114 -17.61 -51.93 25.24
N GLY A 115 -18.66 -51.94 24.41
CA GLY A 115 -19.84 -51.08 24.56
C GLY A 115 -20.25 -50.38 23.27
N TYR A 116 -20.54 -49.07 23.33
CA TYR A 116 -20.96 -48.27 22.18
C TYR A 116 -19.97 -47.15 21.89
N THR A 117 -19.71 -46.88 20.62
CA THR A 117 -18.95 -45.73 20.15
C THR A 117 -19.83 -44.90 19.23
N LEU A 118 -19.88 -43.59 19.47
CA LEU A 118 -20.50 -42.65 18.55
C LEU A 118 -19.39 -42.02 17.72
N HIS A 119 -19.40 -42.29 16.42
CA HIS A 119 -18.42 -41.79 15.46
C HIS A 119 -18.89 -40.45 14.92
N LEU A 120 -18.04 -39.44 15.02
CA LEU A 120 -18.26 -38.12 14.42
C LEU A 120 -17.07 -37.82 13.51
N ASP A 121 -17.38 -37.51 12.25
CA ASP A 121 -16.44 -37.10 11.23
C ASP A 121 -16.52 -35.58 11.02
N GLY A 122 -15.38 -34.89 10.96
CA GLY A 122 -15.36 -33.43 10.73
C GLY A 122 -15.98 -32.61 11.88
N GLU A 123 -16.67 -31.52 11.54
CA GLU A 123 -17.25 -30.56 12.51
C GLU A 123 -18.73 -30.82 12.75
N GLN A 124 -19.11 -32.07 13.06
CA GLN A 124 -20.49 -32.48 13.32
C GLN A 124 -20.99 -32.18 14.74
N ILE A 125 -20.16 -31.58 15.59
CA ILE A 125 -20.53 -31.18 16.95
C ILE A 125 -19.97 -29.80 17.28
N ASP A 126 -20.74 -28.99 18.00
CA ASP A 126 -20.40 -27.61 18.35
C ASP A 126 -19.10 -27.46 19.17
N THR A 127 -18.72 -28.48 19.94
CA THR A 127 -17.41 -28.54 20.61
C THR A 127 -16.22 -28.56 19.66
N MET A 128 -16.33 -29.22 18.50
CA MET A 128 -15.25 -29.27 17.51
C MET A 128 -15.12 -27.93 16.76
N VAL A 129 -16.24 -27.27 16.48
CA VAL A 129 -16.28 -25.91 15.90
C VAL A 129 -15.63 -24.91 16.88
N PHE A 130 -16.02 -24.97 18.15
CA PHE A 130 -15.42 -24.16 19.21
C PHE A 130 -13.90 -24.34 19.27
N ASP A 131 -13.44 -25.60 19.29
CA ASP A 131 -12.01 -25.92 19.35
C ASP A 131 -11.22 -25.48 18.11
N ARG A 132 -11.83 -25.47 16.93
CA ARG A 132 -11.21 -24.87 15.73
C ARG A 132 -11.10 -23.36 15.88
N LEU A 133 -12.18 -22.66 16.23
CA LEU A 133 -12.19 -21.20 16.33
C LEU A 133 -11.18 -20.71 17.37
N VAL A 134 -11.11 -21.38 18.53
CA VAL A 134 -10.11 -21.06 19.57
C VAL A 134 -8.68 -21.30 19.08
N ARG A 135 -8.43 -22.38 18.33
CA ARG A 135 -7.10 -22.63 17.74
C ARG A 135 -6.73 -21.56 16.70
N GLN A 136 -7.67 -21.16 15.84
CA GLN A 136 -7.48 -20.09 14.86
C GLN A 136 -7.20 -18.75 15.57
N ALA A 137 -8.00 -18.40 16.57
CA ALA A 137 -7.80 -17.19 17.36
C ALA A 137 -6.40 -17.14 17.99
N ARG A 138 -5.93 -18.23 18.59
CA ARG A 138 -4.58 -18.33 19.18
C ARG A 138 -3.45 -18.18 18.16
N ALA A 139 -3.60 -18.75 16.97
CA ALA A 139 -2.61 -18.62 15.90
C ALA A 139 -2.54 -17.18 15.35
N THR A 140 -3.68 -16.50 15.29
CA THR A 140 -3.80 -15.14 14.77
C THR A 140 -3.38 -14.06 15.78
N ALA A 141 -3.50 -14.33 17.08
CA ALA A 141 -3.29 -13.35 18.15
C ALA A 141 -1.93 -12.62 18.13
N GLY A 142 -0.88 -13.23 17.55
CA GLY A 142 0.44 -12.61 17.42
C GLY A 142 0.60 -11.64 16.24
N HIS A 143 -0.31 -11.70 15.26
CA HIS A 143 -0.21 -10.94 14.00
C HIS A 143 -1.38 -9.98 13.79
N ASP A 144 -2.59 -10.38 14.22
CA ASP A 144 -3.81 -9.58 14.12
C ASP A 144 -4.69 -9.79 15.37
N ALA A 145 -4.54 -8.90 16.33
CA ALA A 145 -5.26 -8.97 17.60
C ALA A 145 -6.78 -8.77 17.42
N ALA A 146 -7.20 -7.95 16.46
CA ALA A 146 -8.62 -7.66 16.21
C ALA A 146 -9.32 -8.89 15.62
N LEU A 147 -8.70 -9.55 14.64
CA LEU A 147 -9.23 -10.79 14.08
C LEU A 147 -9.26 -11.91 15.14
N ALA A 148 -8.23 -12.03 15.98
CA ALA A 148 -8.21 -13.00 17.07
C ALA A 148 -9.36 -12.79 18.07
N VAL A 149 -9.62 -11.55 18.50
CA VAL A 149 -10.76 -11.19 19.36
C VAL A 149 -12.09 -11.57 18.69
N SER A 150 -12.24 -11.26 17.40
CA SER A 150 -13.47 -11.61 16.67
C SER A 150 -13.73 -13.13 16.65
N LEU A 151 -12.68 -13.93 16.47
CA LEU A 151 -12.76 -15.40 16.49
C LEU A 151 -13.07 -15.94 17.89
N TYR A 152 -12.52 -15.34 18.95
CA TYR A 152 -12.88 -15.69 20.33
C TYR A 152 -14.35 -15.36 20.64
N ARG A 153 -14.83 -14.16 20.28
CA ARG A 153 -16.24 -13.77 20.46
C ARG A 153 -17.17 -14.68 19.64
N GLN A 154 -16.79 -15.10 18.44
CA GLN A 154 -17.53 -16.10 17.66
C GLN A 154 -17.58 -17.46 18.39
N ALA A 155 -16.45 -17.93 18.93
CA ALA A 155 -16.40 -19.17 19.69
C ALA A 155 -17.29 -19.12 20.94
N LEU A 156 -17.23 -18.02 21.70
CA LEU A 156 -18.04 -17.85 22.91
C LEU A 156 -19.55 -17.83 22.62
N ARG A 157 -19.98 -17.30 21.47
CA ARG A 157 -21.39 -17.33 21.03
C ARG A 157 -21.95 -18.72 20.74
N ILE A 158 -21.09 -19.73 20.60
CA ILE A 158 -21.53 -21.13 20.44
C ILE A 158 -22.23 -21.62 21.72
N PHE A 159 -21.85 -21.08 22.89
CA PHE A 159 -22.49 -21.40 24.16
C PHE A 159 -23.87 -20.76 24.25
N ARG A 160 -24.91 -21.58 24.37
CA ARG A 160 -26.34 -21.18 24.41
C ARG A 160 -26.90 -21.17 25.84
N GLY A 161 -26.08 -20.81 26.81
CA GLY A 161 -26.37 -20.91 28.25
C GLY A 161 -25.57 -22.04 28.93
N PRO A 162 -26.02 -22.51 30.11
CA PRO A 162 -25.34 -23.60 30.82
C PRO A 162 -25.22 -24.85 29.94
N VAL A 163 -24.10 -25.56 30.03
CA VAL A 163 -23.87 -26.80 29.27
C VAL A 163 -24.71 -27.97 29.81
N LEU A 164 -25.56 -28.56 28.96
CA LEU A 164 -26.41 -29.72 29.22
C LEU A 164 -27.26 -29.65 30.52
N PRO A 165 -28.02 -28.56 30.74
CA PRO A 165 -28.69 -28.29 32.03
C PRO A 165 -29.81 -29.30 32.33
N GLU A 166 -30.41 -29.90 31.31
CA GLU A 166 -31.50 -30.87 31.47
C GLU A 166 -31.04 -32.28 31.89
N ILE A 167 -29.73 -32.54 31.91
CA ILE A 167 -29.18 -33.89 32.10
C ILE A 167 -28.60 -34.05 33.51
N ASN A 168 -29.39 -34.72 34.36
CA ASN A 168 -29.00 -35.03 35.73
C ASN A 168 -28.17 -36.32 35.77
N SER A 169 -26.91 -36.29 35.34
CA SER A 169 -26.01 -37.44 35.43
C SER A 169 -24.59 -37.01 35.85
N PRO A 170 -23.98 -37.59 36.91
CA PRO A 170 -22.69 -37.14 37.41
C PRO A 170 -21.57 -37.12 36.37
N ALA A 171 -21.53 -38.11 35.48
CA ALA A 171 -20.53 -38.18 34.42
C ALA A 171 -20.70 -37.09 33.36
N VAL A 172 -21.95 -36.71 33.06
CA VAL A 172 -22.27 -35.63 32.10
C VAL A 172 -22.05 -34.27 32.74
N GLN A 173 -22.44 -34.10 34.01
CA GLN A 173 -22.21 -32.87 34.78
C GLN A 173 -20.70 -32.56 34.93
N ALA A 174 -19.87 -33.58 35.14
CA ALA A 174 -18.42 -33.40 35.18
C ALA A 174 -17.86 -32.89 33.83
N ALA A 175 -18.37 -33.42 32.71
CA ALA A 175 -17.97 -32.94 31.38
C ALA A 175 -18.51 -31.54 31.09
N ALA A 176 -19.75 -31.24 31.50
CA ALA A 176 -20.33 -29.91 31.40
C ALA A 176 -19.49 -28.87 32.17
N ALA A 177 -19.08 -29.19 33.40
CA ALA A 177 -18.21 -28.34 34.20
C ALA A 177 -16.84 -28.10 33.52
N GLN A 178 -16.26 -29.11 32.87
CA GLN A 178 -15.02 -28.94 32.10
C GLN A 178 -15.19 -27.98 30.91
N TRP A 179 -16.34 -28.03 30.23
CA TRP A 179 -16.62 -27.10 29.12
C TRP A 179 -16.89 -25.68 29.62
N GLU A 180 -17.55 -25.52 30.77
CA GLU A 180 -17.72 -24.19 31.38
C GLU A 180 -16.40 -23.59 31.85
N GLU A 181 -15.51 -24.40 32.43
CA GLU A 181 -14.15 -23.98 32.76
C GLU A 181 -13.40 -23.49 31.51
N ARG A 182 -13.55 -24.22 30.40
CA ARG A 182 -12.93 -23.88 29.12
C ARG A 182 -13.54 -22.60 28.53
N ARG A 183 -14.84 -22.39 28.68
CA ARG A 183 -15.52 -21.14 28.30
C ARG A 183 -14.92 -19.95 29.04
N LEU A 184 -14.77 -20.07 30.35
CA LEU A 184 -14.18 -19.01 31.19
C LEU A 184 -12.73 -18.73 30.81
N THR A 185 -11.92 -19.77 30.55
CA THR A 185 -10.54 -19.61 30.06
C THR A 185 -10.48 -18.86 28.73
N VAL A 186 -11.37 -19.17 27.79
CA VAL A 186 -11.43 -18.50 26.48
C VAL A 186 -11.94 -17.06 26.62
N LEU A 187 -12.85 -16.80 27.55
CA LEU A 187 -13.31 -15.45 27.87
C LEU A 187 -12.18 -14.60 28.45
N GLU A 188 -11.36 -15.17 29.35
CA GLU A 188 -10.15 -14.52 29.84
C GLU A 188 -9.19 -14.19 28.69
N ASP A 189 -8.94 -15.11 27.76
CA ASP A 189 -8.06 -14.89 26.60
C ASP A 189 -8.64 -13.81 25.65
N CYS A 190 -9.96 -13.79 25.47
CA CYS A 190 -10.68 -12.79 24.67
C CYS A 190 -10.51 -11.38 25.23
N ILE A 191 -10.81 -11.21 26.52
CA ILE A 191 -10.73 -9.93 27.23
C ILE A 191 -9.29 -9.43 27.26
N GLU A 192 -8.30 -10.33 27.44
CA GLU A 192 -6.89 -9.95 27.38
C GLU A 192 -6.52 -9.38 25.99
N GLY A 193 -7.09 -9.94 24.91
CA GLY A 193 -6.98 -9.39 23.56
C GLY A 193 -7.62 -8.01 23.43
N GLU A 194 -8.84 -7.84 23.93
CA GLU A 194 -9.58 -6.56 23.85
C GLU A 194 -8.88 -5.43 24.63
N LEU A 195 -8.33 -5.73 25.81
CA LEU A 195 -7.53 -4.78 26.58
C LEU A 195 -6.23 -4.38 25.86
N LYS A 196 -5.60 -5.28 25.09
CA LYS A 196 -4.41 -4.96 24.29
C LYS A 196 -4.73 -4.05 23.10
N VAL A 197 -5.94 -4.18 22.53
CA VAL A 197 -6.42 -3.36 21.40
C VAL A 197 -6.92 -1.98 21.85
N GLY A 198 -7.08 -1.76 23.16
CA GLY A 198 -7.40 -0.45 23.73
C GLY A 198 -8.88 -0.25 24.10
N VAL A 199 -9.69 -1.31 24.09
CA VAL A 199 -11.10 -1.26 24.48
C VAL A 199 -11.19 -1.37 26.01
N HIS A 200 -11.00 -0.26 26.72
CA HIS A 200 -10.96 -0.27 28.19
C HIS A 200 -12.32 0.04 28.83
N GLY A 201 -12.97 1.15 28.44
CA GLY A 201 -14.20 1.62 29.07
C GLY A 201 -15.41 0.71 28.85
N GLU A 202 -15.57 0.16 27.64
CA GLU A 202 -16.71 -0.71 27.27
C GLU A 202 -16.69 -2.05 28.03
N LEU A 203 -15.50 -2.52 28.44
CA LEU A 203 -15.35 -3.80 29.15
C LEU A 203 -15.61 -3.70 30.64
N VAL A 204 -15.61 -2.51 31.24
CA VAL A 204 -15.73 -2.35 32.69
C VAL A 204 -17.02 -3.00 33.21
N ALA A 205 -18.16 -2.78 32.55
CA ALA A 205 -19.44 -3.35 32.97
C ALA A 205 -19.45 -4.89 32.89
N GLU A 206 -18.95 -5.46 31.79
CA GLU A 206 -18.83 -6.92 31.60
C GLU A 206 -17.89 -7.53 32.65
N LEU A 207 -16.74 -6.91 32.88
CA LEU A 207 -15.74 -7.36 33.85
C LEU A 207 -16.21 -7.25 35.30
N THR A 208 -16.98 -6.21 35.65
CA THR A 208 -17.57 -6.10 37.00
C THR A 208 -18.51 -7.27 37.27
N ALA A 209 -19.41 -7.59 36.33
CA ALA A 209 -20.31 -8.73 36.46
C ALA A 209 -19.54 -10.06 36.58
N LEU A 210 -18.49 -10.26 35.77
CA LEU A 210 -17.67 -11.48 35.82
C LEU A 210 -16.91 -11.63 37.14
N VAL A 211 -16.42 -10.55 37.74
CA VAL A 211 -15.75 -10.60 39.04
C VAL A 211 -16.74 -10.89 40.17
N GLU A 212 -17.98 -10.41 40.07
CA GLU A 212 -19.04 -10.75 41.03
C GLU A 212 -19.47 -12.22 40.92
N GLU A 213 -19.57 -12.76 39.71
CA GLU A 213 -19.90 -14.16 39.46
C GLU A 213 -18.74 -15.11 39.80
N GLN A 214 -17.49 -14.68 39.57
CA GLN A 214 -16.27 -15.48 39.73
C GLN A 214 -15.25 -14.79 40.66
N PRO A 215 -15.60 -14.53 41.94
CA PRO A 215 -14.78 -13.72 42.84
C PRO A 215 -13.42 -14.34 43.18
N LEU A 216 -13.27 -15.66 42.98
CA LEU A 216 -12.02 -16.39 43.23
C LEU A 216 -11.11 -16.46 41.99
N ARG A 217 -11.54 -15.97 40.82
CA ARG A 217 -10.71 -15.91 39.61
C ARG A 217 -9.96 -14.59 39.53
N GLU A 218 -8.73 -14.61 40.04
CA GLU A 218 -7.84 -13.45 40.06
C GLU A 218 -7.61 -12.80 38.69
N ARG A 219 -7.67 -13.57 37.59
CA ARG A 219 -7.41 -13.06 36.24
C ARG A 219 -8.47 -12.03 35.80
N PHE A 220 -9.76 -12.28 36.07
CA PHE A 220 -10.82 -11.30 35.80
C PHE A 220 -10.66 -10.04 36.65
N CYS A 221 -10.26 -10.18 37.92
CA CYS A 221 -9.93 -9.02 38.75
C CYS A 221 -8.78 -8.21 38.15
N GLY A 222 -7.71 -8.88 37.68
CA GLY A 222 -6.58 -8.21 37.05
C GLY A 222 -6.97 -7.47 35.77
N GLN A 223 -7.86 -8.07 34.96
CA GLN A 223 -8.41 -7.46 33.76
C GLN A 223 -9.28 -6.24 34.09
N LEU A 224 -10.15 -6.33 35.10
CA LEU A 224 -10.96 -5.21 35.60
C LEU A 224 -10.09 -4.07 36.12
N MET A 225 -9.06 -4.38 36.90
CA MET A 225 -8.09 -3.39 37.39
C MET A 225 -7.37 -2.67 36.25
N THR A 226 -7.03 -3.39 35.19
CA THR A 226 -6.38 -2.83 33.99
C THR A 226 -7.34 -1.94 33.22
N ALA A 227 -8.57 -2.39 32.97
CA ALA A 227 -9.62 -1.62 32.29
C ALA A 227 -9.92 -0.30 33.04
N LEU A 228 -10.15 -0.37 34.35
CA LEU A 228 -10.44 0.78 35.20
C LEU A 228 -9.26 1.77 35.26
N TYR A 229 -8.01 1.29 35.30
CA TYR A 229 -6.85 2.18 35.25
C TYR A 229 -6.69 2.84 33.87
N GLY A 230 -7.02 2.13 32.78
CA GLY A 230 -6.99 2.66 31.41
C GLY A 230 -8.05 3.74 31.16
N ASP A 231 -9.15 3.70 31.90
CA ASP A 231 -10.26 4.69 31.91
C ASP A 231 -10.06 5.79 32.96
N ASP A 232 -8.83 5.97 33.48
CA ASP A 232 -8.45 6.95 34.53
C ASP A 232 -9.18 6.78 35.88
N ARG A 233 -9.83 5.63 36.11
CA ARG A 233 -10.57 5.29 37.34
C ARG A 233 -9.70 4.52 38.34
N ARG A 234 -8.54 5.08 38.65
CA ARG A 234 -7.52 4.47 39.51
C ARG A 234 -8.04 4.04 40.90
N ALA A 235 -8.89 4.86 41.53
CA ALA A 235 -9.43 4.57 42.86
C ALA A 235 -10.29 3.29 42.85
N GLU A 236 -11.06 3.09 41.79
CA GLU A 236 -11.93 1.93 41.60
C GLU A 236 -11.12 0.67 41.28
N ALA A 237 -10.06 0.78 40.48
CA ALA A 237 -9.12 -0.32 40.25
C ALA A 237 -8.52 -0.83 41.58
N LEU A 238 -8.13 0.08 42.47
CA LEU A 238 -7.61 -0.29 43.79
C LEU A 238 -8.71 -0.80 44.74
N ALA A 239 -9.98 -0.43 44.53
CA ALA A 239 -11.12 -0.99 45.26
C ALA A 239 -11.43 -2.44 44.82
N ALA A 240 -11.35 -2.72 43.51
CA ALA A 240 -11.52 -4.06 42.97
C ALA A 240 -10.50 -5.05 43.57
N TYR A 241 -9.22 -4.66 43.65
CA TYR A 241 -8.19 -5.47 44.33
C TYR A 241 -8.53 -5.79 45.79
N ARG A 242 -8.96 -4.78 46.56
CA ARG A 242 -9.29 -4.94 47.98
C ARG A 242 -10.47 -5.91 48.17
N THR A 243 -11.48 -5.80 47.32
CA THR A 243 -12.68 -6.65 47.36
C THR A 243 -12.32 -8.11 47.04
N THR A 244 -11.56 -8.35 45.97
CA THR A 244 -11.09 -9.69 45.59
C THR A 244 -10.18 -10.30 46.66
N ARG A 245 -9.28 -9.51 47.26
CA ARG A 245 -8.44 -9.97 48.38
C ARG A 245 -9.27 -10.42 49.57
N GLN A 246 -10.30 -9.67 49.95
CA GLN A 246 -11.21 -10.06 51.04
C GLN A 246 -11.92 -11.38 50.73
N ALA A 247 -12.39 -11.57 49.49
CA ALA A 247 -13.03 -12.81 49.07
C ALA A 247 -12.08 -14.02 49.14
N LEU A 248 -10.85 -13.89 48.62
CA LEU A 248 -9.83 -14.95 48.65
C LEU A 248 -9.43 -15.34 50.09
N VAL A 249 -9.19 -14.35 50.94
CA VAL A 249 -8.82 -14.60 52.34
C VAL A 249 -9.98 -15.24 53.10
N HIS A 250 -11.22 -14.75 52.92
CA HIS A 250 -12.38 -15.28 53.64
C HIS A 250 -12.79 -16.69 53.19
N GLN A 251 -12.74 -16.98 51.88
CA GLN A 251 -13.24 -18.25 51.34
C GLN A 251 -12.16 -19.33 51.22
N LEU A 252 -10.91 -18.96 50.91
CA LEU A 252 -9.81 -19.91 50.69
C LEU A 252 -8.70 -19.81 51.74
N GLY A 253 -8.67 -18.74 52.56
CA GLY A 253 -7.57 -18.50 53.50
C GLY A 253 -6.26 -18.12 52.80
N LEU A 254 -6.33 -17.70 51.53
CA LEU A 254 -5.16 -17.41 50.69
C LEU A 254 -5.04 -15.91 50.40
N GLU A 255 -3.81 -15.41 50.35
CA GLU A 255 -3.51 -14.08 49.82
C GLU A 255 -3.51 -14.10 48.28
N PRO A 256 -3.77 -12.96 47.61
CA PRO A 256 -3.74 -12.88 46.15
C PRO A 256 -2.40 -13.33 45.57
N GLY A 257 -2.42 -13.99 44.42
CA GLY A 257 -1.24 -14.44 43.73
C GLY A 257 -0.30 -13.31 43.27
N PRO A 258 0.96 -13.64 42.94
CA PRO A 258 2.01 -12.66 42.65
C PRO A 258 1.69 -11.76 41.46
N ARG A 259 0.98 -12.29 40.44
CA ARG A 259 0.58 -11.49 39.27
C ARG A 259 -0.37 -10.35 39.65
N LEU A 260 -1.37 -10.62 40.50
CA LEU A 260 -2.33 -9.62 40.93
C LEU A 260 -1.69 -8.61 41.90
N GLN A 261 -0.82 -9.08 42.80
CA GLN A 261 -0.03 -8.20 43.68
C GLN A 261 0.88 -7.24 42.90
N GLN A 262 1.57 -7.73 41.87
CA GLN A 262 2.41 -6.91 41.00
C GLN A 262 1.61 -5.86 40.23
N LEU A 263 0.44 -6.23 39.71
CA LEU A 263 -0.46 -5.27 39.04
C LEU A 263 -0.93 -4.18 40.01
N HIS A 264 -1.36 -4.56 41.21
CA HIS A 264 -1.72 -3.61 42.27
C HIS A 264 -0.57 -2.64 42.56
N HIS A 265 0.66 -3.14 42.71
CA HIS A 265 1.83 -2.29 42.94
C HIS A 265 2.13 -1.34 41.77
N LYS A 266 2.03 -1.81 40.52
CA LYS A 266 2.21 -0.97 39.32
C LYS A 266 1.17 0.15 39.25
N ILE A 267 -0.09 -0.14 39.55
CA ILE A 267 -1.17 0.87 39.62
C ILE A 267 -0.93 1.85 40.78
N LEU A 268 -0.48 1.37 41.93
CA LEU A 268 -0.20 2.19 43.10
C LEU A 268 1.01 3.14 42.90
N THR A 269 1.98 2.73 42.09
CA THR A 269 3.17 3.55 41.76
C THR A 269 3.01 4.36 40.48
N GLY A 270 1.92 4.17 39.73
CA GLY A 270 1.72 4.82 38.42
C GLY A 270 2.64 4.30 37.30
N THR A 271 3.27 3.14 37.50
CA THR A 271 4.24 2.56 36.56
C THR A 271 3.61 1.59 35.56
N LEU A 272 2.30 1.37 35.65
CA LEU A 272 1.57 0.55 34.68
C LEU A 272 1.46 1.30 33.35
N LEU A 273 2.20 0.83 32.35
CA LEU A 273 2.05 1.27 30.97
C LEU A 273 0.85 0.55 30.35
N ILE A 274 -0.27 1.25 30.23
CA ILE A 274 -1.41 0.79 29.44
C ILE A 274 -1.30 1.44 28.06
N PRO A 275 -1.47 0.69 26.96
CA PRO A 275 -1.69 1.29 25.65
C PRO A 275 -2.97 2.13 25.73
N THR A 276 -2.83 3.44 25.92
CA THR A 276 -3.96 4.36 25.84
C THR A 276 -4.33 4.51 24.37
N ALA A 277 -5.61 4.30 24.05
CA ALA A 277 -6.16 4.50 22.71
C ALA A 277 -5.92 5.94 22.19
N ALA A 278 -5.47 6.86 23.04
CA ALA A 278 -5.18 8.24 22.71
C ALA A 278 -3.74 8.52 22.22
N THR A 279 -2.78 7.59 22.27
CA THR A 279 -1.42 7.83 21.72
C THR A 279 -0.64 6.56 21.41
N ALA A 280 -1.31 5.48 21.00
CA ALA A 280 -0.64 4.42 20.26
C ALA A 280 -0.57 4.87 18.80
N PRO A 281 0.60 4.87 18.12
CA PRO A 281 0.59 4.86 16.67
C PRO A 281 -0.24 3.64 16.30
N VAL A 282 -1.29 3.87 15.52
CA VAL A 282 -2.15 2.83 14.98
C VAL A 282 -1.24 1.87 14.21
N ASN A 283 -0.77 0.82 14.86
CA ASN A 283 -0.15 -0.32 14.21
C ASN A 283 -1.31 -1.21 13.73
N LEU A 284 -2.13 -0.62 12.85
CA LEU A 284 -2.57 -1.39 11.69
C LEU A 284 -1.27 -2.02 11.17
N ALA A 285 -1.25 -3.31 10.84
CA ALA A 285 -0.27 -3.76 9.86
C ALA A 285 -0.59 -2.97 8.57
N THR A 286 -0.15 -1.71 8.52
CA THR A 286 -0.43 -0.78 7.42
C THR A 286 0.39 -1.32 6.30
N VAL A 287 -0.25 -2.11 5.46
CA VAL A 287 0.10 -2.23 4.06
C VAL A 287 0.48 -0.81 3.61
N PRO A 288 1.77 -0.55 3.30
CA PRO A 288 2.19 0.80 2.95
C PRO A 288 1.35 1.32 1.79
N ALA A 289 0.83 2.53 1.90
CA ALA A 289 0.03 3.17 0.85
C ALA A 289 0.61 4.56 0.57
N GLN A 290 1.87 4.61 0.13
CA GLN A 290 2.65 5.84 0.04
C GLN A 290 2.51 6.58 -1.29
N LEU A 291 1.75 6.04 -2.25
CA LEU A 291 1.62 6.66 -3.56
C LEU A 291 0.99 8.06 -3.45
N PRO A 292 1.65 9.11 -3.99
CA PRO A 292 1.06 10.43 -4.14
C PRO A 292 -0.24 10.38 -4.94
N ALA A 293 -1.08 11.40 -4.78
CA ALA A 293 -2.29 11.53 -5.58
C ALA A 293 -1.98 11.55 -7.09
N GLN A 294 -2.75 10.81 -7.88
CA GLN A 294 -2.65 10.91 -9.34
C GLN A 294 -3.12 12.31 -9.80
N PRO A 295 -2.50 12.89 -10.85
CA PRO A 295 -2.99 14.13 -11.43
C PRO A 295 -4.42 13.97 -11.94
N ALA A 296 -5.33 14.85 -11.54
CA ALA A 296 -6.75 14.80 -11.92
C ALA A 296 -6.97 15.11 -13.41
N ASP A 297 -6.05 15.86 -14.00
CA ASP A 297 -6.06 16.38 -15.37
C ASP A 297 -5.08 15.60 -16.28
N PHE A 298 -4.98 14.28 -16.11
CA PHE A 298 -4.14 13.43 -16.96
C PHE A 298 -4.83 13.13 -18.29
N VAL A 299 -4.11 13.29 -19.41
CA VAL A 299 -4.63 13.12 -20.79
C VAL A 299 -3.69 12.27 -21.63
N GLY A 300 -4.26 11.36 -22.41
CA GLY A 300 -3.57 10.57 -23.44
C GLY A 300 -2.62 9.50 -22.90
N ARG A 301 -1.70 9.06 -23.76
CA ARG A 301 -0.61 8.09 -23.47
C ARG A 301 -1.07 6.66 -23.14
N GLU A 302 -2.22 6.26 -23.64
CA GLU A 302 -2.81 4.94 -23.45
C GLU A 302 -1.85 3.83 -23.89
N ALA A 303 -1.15 4.02 -25.02
CA ALA A 303 -0.16 3.06 -25.52
C ALA A 303 1.04 2.88 -24.56
N LEU A 304 1.54 3.97 -23.96
CA LEU A 304 2.65 3.90 -23.01
C LEU A 304 2.22 3.27 -21.69
N ILE A 305 1.00 3.61 -21.23
CA ILE A 305 0.39 3.01 -20.03
C ILE A 305 0.21 1.50 -20.24
N ALA A 306 -0.38 1.08 -21.36
CA ALA A 306 -0.61 -0.32 -21.67
C ALA A 306 0.70 -1.12 -21.70
N ARG A 307 1.76 -0.56 -22.31
CA ARG A 307 3.09 -1.15 -22.30
C ARG A 307 3.64 -1.31 -20.88
N ALA A 308 3.56 -0.27 -20.05
CA ALA A 308 4.05 -0.30 -18.68
C ALA A 308 3.27 -1.31 -17.82
N VAL A 309 1.94 -1.30 -17.91
CA VAL A 309 1.07 -2.26 -17.23
C VAL A 309 1.43 -3.67 -17.63
N CYS A 310 1.58 -3.96 -18.93
CA CYS A 310 1.98 -5.28 -19.43
C CYS A 310 3.30 -5.77 -18.80
N VAL A 311 4.31 -4.90 -18.69
CA VAL A 311 5.60 -5.24 -18.06
C VAL A 311 5.43 -5.57 -16.56
N LEU A 312 4.56 -4.86 -15.86
CA LEU A 312 4.35 -5.01 -14.42
C LEU A 312 3.43 -6.21 -14.09
N THR A 313 2.43 -6.49 -14.92
CA THR A 313 1.36 -7.48 -14.66
C THR A 313 1.52 -8.80 -15.40
N ALA A 314 2.60 -9.03 -16.16
CA ALA A 314 2.84 -10.31 -16.84
C ALA A 314 3.00 -11.45 -15.80
N ASP A 315 1.91 -12.10 -15.43
CA ASP A 315 1.88 -13.20 -14.45
C ASP A 315 2.45 -14.49 -15.04
N GLY A 316 3.22 -15.21 -14.21
CA GLY A 316 3.72 -16.56 -14.49
C GLY A 316 2.66 -17.66 -14.37
N ASP A 317 1.38 -17.34 -14.53
CA ASP A 317 0.26 -18.28 -14.35
C ASP A 317 -0.30 -18.82 -15.69
N GLY A 318 0.41 -18.62 -16.81
CA GLY A 318 0.04 -19.19 -18.11
C GLY A 318 1.27 -19.67 -18.90
N PRO A 319 1.27 -20.91 -19.43
CA PRO A 319 2.40 -21.46 -20.19
C PRO A 319 2.63 -20.83 -21.58
N GLU A 320 1.85 -19.84 -22.02
CA GLU A 320 1.85 -19.44 -23.44
C GLU A 320 2.18 -17.98 -23.78
N GLN A 321 2.53 -17.10 -22.84
CA GLN A 321 2.86 -15.71 -23.20
C GLN A 321 4.06 -15.12 -22.42
N HIS A 322 5.11 -15.93 -22.23
CA HIS A 322 6.42 -15.35 -21.94
C HIS A 322 6.97 -14.69 -23.22
N PRO A 323 7.35 -13.40 -23.22
CA PRO A 323 8.24 -12.89 -24.26
C PRO A 323 9.53 -13.75 -24.23
N PRO A 324 9.98 -14.28 -25.38
CA PRO A 324 11.09 -15.22 -25.41
C PRO A 324 12.37 -14.55 -24.86
N GLY A 325 12.88 -15.05 -23.74
CA GLY A 325 14.19 -14.66 -23.19
C GLY A 325 14.20 -13.94 -21.83
N ALA A 326 13.05 -13.66 -21.19
CA ALA A 326 13.07 -13.08 -19.85
C ALA A 326 13.44 -14.14 -18.79
N PRO A 327 14.51 -13.95 -17.98
CA PRO A 327 14.92 -14.91 -16.97
C PRO A 327 13.82 -15.07 -15.90
N GLN A 328 13.39 -16.32 -15.69
CA GLN A 328 12.43 -16.68 -14.65
C GLN A 328 12.99 -16.26 -13.28
N GLY A 329 12.31 -15.34 -12.60
CA GLY A 329 12.67 -14.90 -11.24
C GLY A 329 13.30 -13.49 -11.11
N ALA A 330 13.47 -12.75 -12.21
CA ALA A 330 13.95 -11.36 -12.13
C ALA A 330 12.87 -10.38 -11.63
N VAL A 331 13.31 -9.29 -10.99
CA VAL A 331 12.44 -8.17 -10.60
C VAL A 331 11.87 -7.52 -11.85
N ARG A 332 10.55 -7.30 -11.86
CA ARG A 332 9.90 -6.55 -12.94
C ARG A 332 10.16 -5.08 -12.72
N SER A 333 10.82 -4.43 -13.68
CA SER A 333 11.03 -2.99 -13.60
C SER A 333 10.76 -2.29 -14.92
N CYS A 334 10.12 -1.13 -14.85
CA CYS A 334 9.95 -0.23 -15.99
C CYS A 334 10.50 1.14 -15.64
N GLN A 335 11.15 1.77 -16.62
CA GLN A 335 11.71 3.11 -16.46
C GLN A 335 11.08 4.06 -17.46
N PHE A 336 10.47 5.13 -16.96
CA PHE A 336 10.08 6.26 -17.78
C PHE A 336 11.26 7.20 -17.96
N THR A 337 11.72 7.32 -19.20
CA THR A 337 12.79 8.23 -19.64
C THR A 337 12.21 9.32 -20.51
N GLY A 338 12.96 10.40 -20.74
CA GLY A 338 12.55 11.47 -21.66
C GLY A 338 12.76 12.86 -21.10
N LYS A 339 12.26 13.84 -21.84
CA LYS A 339 12.58 15.27 -21.65
C LYS A 339 12.17 15.83 -20.30
N CYS A 340 12.83 16.92 -19.92
CA CYS A 340 12.37 17.73 -18.80
C CYS A 340 10.97 18.28 -19.09
N GLY A 341 10.07 18.17 -18.10
CA GLY A 341 8.70 18.65 -18.24
C GLY A 341 7.77 17.78 -19.11
N ALA A 342 8.23 16.64 -19.63
CA ALA A 342 7.40 15.70 -20.39
C ALA A 342 6.36 14.96 -19.51
N GLY A 343 6.36 15.10 -18.19
CA GLY A 343 5.36 14.47 -17.32
C GLY A 343 5.62 12.99 -17.00
N LYS A 344 6.89 12.57 -16.91
CA LYS A 344 7.29 11.21 -16.53
C LYS A 344 6.71 10.80 -15.17
N THR A 345 6.85 11.65 -14.16
CA THR A 345 6.27 11.46 -12.82
C THR A 345 4.76 11.26 -12.88
N ALA A 346 4.04 12.10 -13.64
CA ALA A 346 2.60 11.97 -13.81
C ALA A 346 2.21 10.64 -14.46
N LEU A 347 2.94 10.21 -15.48
CA LEU A 347 2.73 8.92 -16.16
C LEU A 347 3.02 7.74 -15.23
N ALA A 348 4.10 7.80 -14.46
CA ALA A 348 4.48 6.78 -13.49
C ALA A 348 3.46 6.63 -12.37
N LEU A 349 2.97 7.74 -11.82
CA LEU A 349 1.87 7.74 -10.85
C LEU A 349 0.60 7.15 -11.43
N ARG A 350 0.23 7.53 -12.66
CA ARG A 350 -0.95 6.98 -13.34
C ARG A 350 -0.87 5.45 -13.47
N VAL A 351 0.28 4.93 -13.92
CA VAL A 351 0.53 3.49 -14.03
C VAL A 351 0.53 2.82 -12.66
N ALA A 352 1.20 3.41 -11.66
CA ALA A 352 1.25 2.87 -10.31
C ALA A 352 -0.13 2.74 -9.68
N HIS A 353 -1.00 3.76 -9.82
CA HIS A 353 -2.39 3.70 -9.36
C HIS A 353 -3.21 2.63 -10.09
N GLN A 354 -2.94 2.38 -11.38
CA GLN A 354 -3.65 1.37 -12.17
C GLN A 354 -3.28 -0.07 -11.79
N VAL A 355 -2.03 -0.32 -11.38
CA VAL A 355 -1.56 -1.68 -11.04
C VAL A 355 -1.56 -1.96 -9.54
N ARG A 356 -1.86 -0.98 -8.68
CA ARG A 356 -1.74 -1.08 -7.22
C ARG A 356 -2.47 -2.29 -6.62
N ASP A 357 -3.64 -2.64 -7.15
CA ASP A 357 -4.48 -3.72 -6.62
C ASP A 357 -3.85 -5.11 -6.86
N ARG A 358 -2.85 -5.22 -7.75
CA ARG A 358 -2.06 -6.43 -7.97
C ARG A 358 -0.94 -6.62 -6.92
N TYR A 359 -0.65 -5.58 -6.13
CA TYR A 359 0.36 -5.54 -5.09
C TYR A 359 -0.29 -5.30 -3.71
N PRO A 360 -1.00 -6.30 -3.17
CA PRO A 360 -1.79 -6.16 -1.94
C PRO A 360 -0.94 -5.95 -0.68
N ASP A 361 0.37 -6.26 -0.73
CA ASP A 361 1.26 -6.12 0.43
C ASP A 361 1.87 -4.71 0.54
N GLY A 362 1.59 -3.83 -0.43
CA GLY A 362 1.76 -2.38 -0.28
C GLY A 362 2.38 -1.68 -1.48
N GLN A 363 2.42 -0.35 -1.39
CA GLN A 363 3.08 0.55 -2.32
C GLN A 363 4.00 1.52 -1.58
N LEU A 364 5.26 1.56 -2.00
CA LEU A 364 6.31 2.44 -1.50
C LEU A 364 6.62 3.53 -2.54
N TYR A 365 6.88 4.74 -2.06
CA TYR A 365 7.22 5.88 -2.91
C TYR A 365 8.41 6.65 -2.35
N ALA A 366 9.35 7.02 -3.23
CA ALA A 366 10.42 7.95 -2.89
C ALA A 366 10.67 8.92 -4.06
N ASP A 367 10.72 10.23 -3.74
CA ASP A 367 11.33 11.25 -4.60
C ASP A 367 12.85 11.21 -4.35
N LEU A 368 13.59 10.73 -5.35
CA LEU A 368 15.05 10.62 -5.30
C LEU A 368 15.76 11.96 -5.58
N ALA A 369 15.01 13.00 -5.93
CA ALA A 369 15.48 14.36 -6.12
C ALA A 369 16.71 14.46 -7.05
N GLY A 370 16.86 13.54 -8.00
CA GLY A 370 18.02 13.43 -8.87
C GLY A 370 18.17 14.58 -9.86
N SER A 371 17.11 15.37 -10.03
CA SER A 371 17.17 16.63 -10.74
C SER A 371 17.34 17.86 -9.86
N ARG A 372 17.61 17.71 -8.57
CA ARG A 372 18.00 18.79 -7.65
C ARG A 372 19.52 18.79 -7.46
N ALA A 373 20.05 19.81 -6.77
CA ALA A 373 21.49 19.92 -6.52
C ALA A 373 22.03 18.82 -5.60
N GLU A 374 21.20 18.36 -4.66
CA GLU A 374 21.51 17.29 -3.71
C GLU A 374 20.46 16.17 -3.88
N PRO A 375 20.83 15.04 -4.52
CA PRO A 375 19.97 13.87 -4.61
C PRO A 375 19.67 13.28 -3.23
N ALA A 376 18.56 12.58 -3.09
CA ALA A 376 18.20 11.90 -1.85
C ALA A 376 19.23 10.80 -1.50
N ASP A 377 19.60 10.73 -0.22
CA ASP A 377 20.48 9.69 0.29
C ASP A 377 19.75 8.32 0.27
N THR A 378 20.32 7.39 -0.48
CA THR A 378 19.83 6.01 -0.59
C THR A 378 19.70 5.32 0.77
N ALA A 379 20.58 5.62 1.73
CA ALA A 379 20.52 5.02 3.06
C ALA A 379 19.27 5.46 3.83
N GLU A 380 18.89 6.73 3.71
CA GLU A 380 17.70 7.31 4.36
C GLU A 380 16.41 6.86 3.68
N VAL A 381 16.40 6.76 2.35
CA VAL A 381 15.27 6.17 1.61
C VAL A 381 15.03 4.72 2.05
N LEU A 382 16.09 3.91 2.16
CA LEU A 382 15.99 2.53 2.65
C LEU A 382 15.48 2.46 4.09
N ARG A 383 15.94 3.35 4.97
CA ARG A 383 15.45 3.43 6.34
C ARG A 383 13.94 3.73 6.37
N GLY A 384 13.50 4.71 5.57
CA GLY A 384 12.08 5.05 5.44
C GLY A 384 11.23 3.89 4.92
N PHE A 385 11.72 3.14 3.92
CA PHE A 385 11.04 1.95 3.40
C PHE A 385 10.95 0.83 4.43
N LEU A 386 12.04 0.54 5.16
CA LEU A 386 12.04 -0.48 6.21
C LEU A 386 11.08 -0.13 7.34
N HIS A 387 11.08 1.13 7.78
CA HIS A 387 10.14 1.63 8.78
C HIS A 387 8.69 1.48 8.29
N ALA A 388 8.40 1.88 7.04
CA ALA A 388 7.07 1.73 6.45
C ALA A 388 6.61 0.26 6.35
N LEU A 389 7.53 -0.67 6.08
CA LEU A 389 7.25 -2.10 6.02
C LEU A 389 7.06 -2.76 7.40
N GLY A 390 7.14 -1.97 8.48
CA GLY A 390 6.92 -2.40 9.87
C GLY A 390 8.16 -2.91 10.59
N VAL A 391 9.38 -2.65 10.08
CA VAL A 391 10.61 -3.01 10.77
C VAL A 391 10.87 -2.02 11.91
N PRO A 392 10.98 -2.48 13.17
CA PRO A 392 11.28 -1.59 14.29
C PRO A 392 12.64 -0.91 14.11
N ASP A 393 12.74 0.38 14.47
CA ASP A 393 13.98 1.17 14.35
C ASP A 393 15.21 0.50 14.98
N ALA A 394 15.03 -0.21 16.11
CA ALA A 394 16.11 -0.93 16.79
C ALA A 394 16.71 -2.10 15.98
N GLN A 395 16.01 -2.57 14.94
CA GLN A 395 16.44 -3.66 14.06
C GLN A 395 17.00 -3.16 12.73
N ILE A 396 16.90 -1.85 12.44
CA ILE A 396 17.41 -1.27 11.20
C ILE A 396 18.92 -1.01 11.37
N PRO A 397 19.80 -1.67 10.59
CA PRO A 397 21.24 -1.47 10.70
C PRO A 397 21.65 -0.08 10.19
N ASP A 398 22.82 0.42 10.59
CA ASP A 398 23.30 1.74 10.15
C ASP A 398 23.86 1.74 8.70
N GLY A 399 24.43 0.62 8.25
CA GLY A 399 25.08 0.54 6.93
C GLY A 399 24.10 0.34 5.77
N THR A 400 24.28 1.09 4.67
CA THR A 400 23.44 1.02 3.44
C THR A 400 23.33 -0.39 2.87
N SER A 401 24.44 -1.12 2.76
CA SER A 401 24.45 -2.51 2.24
C SER A 401 23.67 -3.47 3.14
N GLN A 402 23.72 -3.28 4.45
CA GLN A 402 22.98 -4.09 5.43
C GLN A 402 21.49 -3.76 5.39
N ARG A 403 21.13 -2.47 5.30
CA ARG A 403 19.73 -2.02 5.08
C ARG A 403 19.17 -2.61 3.79
N ALA A 404 19.94 -2.59 2.70
CA ALA A 404 19.53 -3.17 1.41
C ALA A 404 19.32 -4.70 1.49
N ALA A 405 20.17 -5.42 2.23
CA ALA A 405 20.01 -6.86 2.45
C ALA A 405 18.76 -7.18 3.28
N LEU A 406 18.49 -6.39 4.33
CA LEU A 406 17.27 -6.52 5.13
C LEU A 406 16.02 -6.19 4.30
N TYR A 407 16.07 -5.12 3.51
CA TYR A 407 15.00 -4.71 2.60
C TYR A 407 14.63 -5.83 1.61
N ARG A 408 15.63 -6.44 0.95
CA ARG A 408 15.40 -7.61 0.08
C ARG A 408 14.81 -8.80 0.85
N SER A 409 15.23 -9.02 2.09
CA SER A 409 14.71 -10.12 2.92
C SER A 409 13.24 -9.92 3.30
N VAL A 410 12.84 -8.68 3.62
CA VAL A 410 11.45 -8.32 3.93
C VAL A 410 10.56 -8.45 2.69
N LEU A 411 11.06 -8.04 1.52
CA LEU A 411 10.30 -8.10 0.26
C LEU A 411 10.27 -9.49 -0.40
N ALA A 412 11.10 -10.45 0.04
CA ALA A 412 11.28 -11.74 -0.62
C ALA A 412 9.96 -12.52 -0.83
N ARG A 413 8.95 -12.34 0.03
CA ARG A 413 7.64 -13.00 -0.05
C ARG A 413 6.46 -12.04 -0.10
N ARG A 414 6.71 -10.74 -0.29
CA ARG A 414 5.68 -9.70 -0.32
C ARG A 414 5.50 -9.16 -1.73
N ARG A 415 4.26 -8.99 -2.15
CA ARG A 415 3.85 -8.34 -3.40
C ARG A 415 3.73 -6.83 -3.17
N VAL A 416 4.86 -6.14 -3.32
CA VAL A 416 4.97 -4.69 -3.10
C VAL A 416 5.32 -3.98 -4.41
N LEU A 417 4.65 -2.85 -4.66
CA LEU A 417 4.99 -1.92 -5.73
C LEU A 417 5.93 -0.84 -5.19
N VAL A 418 7.03 -0.57 -5.89
CA VAL A 418 8.00 0.47 -5.50
C VAL A 418 8.07 1.50 -6.62
N LEU A 419 7.73 2.75 -6.32
CA LEU A 419 7.86 3.88 -7.25
C LEU A 419 9.03 4.77 -6.80
N LEU A 420 10.10 4.78 -7.61
CA LEU A 420 11.26 5.67 -7.41
C LEU A 420 11.20 6.78 -8.46
N ASP A 421 10.93 8.00 -8.00
CA ASP A 421 10.73 9.16 -8.86
C ASP A 421 12.01 10.01 -8.93
N ASP A 422 12.33 10.53 -10.11
CA ASP A 422 13.44 11.43 -10.41
C ASP A 422 14.81 10.87 -10.02
N ALA A 423 15.15 9.67 -10.48
CA ALA A 423 16.45 9.06 -10.18
C ALA A 423 17.61 9.72 -10.93
N ALA A 424 18.73 9.92 -10.24
CA ALA A 424 19.95 10.53 -10.81
C ALA A 424 20.85 9.53 -11.55
N SER A 425 21.05 8.34 -10.98
CA SER A 425 22.01 7.36 -11.47
C SER A 425 21.65 5.92 -11.10
N SER A 426 22.24 4.96 -11.81
CA SER A 426 22.06 3.52 -11.53
C SER A 426 22.59 3.12 -10.15
N GLU A 427 23.63 3.82 -9.66
CA GLU A 427 24.24 3.59 -8.33
C GLU A 427 23.26 3.90 -7.20
N GLN A 428 22.46 4.98 -7.35
CA GLN A 428 21.43 5.35 -6.38
C GLN A 428 20.35 4.25 -6.26
N ILE A 429 20.03 3.59 -7.37
CA ILE A 429 18.90 2.65 -7.48
C ILE A 429 19.30 1.23 -7.11
N HIS A 430 20.54 0.82 -7.37
CA HIS A 430 20.99 -0.57 -7.21
C HIS A 430 20.65 -1.15 -5.82
N HIS A 431 20.75 -0.35 -4.76
CA HIS A 431 20.42 -0.77 -3.40
C HIS A 431 18.91 -0.75 -3.06
N LEU A 432 18.10 -0.02 -3.83
CA LEU A 432 16.65 0.13 -3.69
C LEU A 432 15.87 -0.94 -4.47
N LEU A 433 16.56 -1.75 -5.28
CA LEU A 433 15.93 -2.84 -6.02
C LEU A 433 15.59 -4.03 -5.10
N PRO A 434 14.36 -4.57 -5.18
CA PRO A 434 13.98 -5.83 -4.55
C PRO A 434 14.82 -7.01 -5.04
N GLY A 435 14.72 -8.16 -4.37
CA GLY A 435 15.49 -9.36 -4.73
C GLY A 435 14.72 -10.44 -5.51
N GLY A 436 13.40 -10.30 -5.69
CA GLY A 436 12.56 -11.36 -6.23
C GLY A 436 11.40 -10.88 -7.10
N PRO A 437 10.74 -11.79 -7.83
CA PRO A 437 9.76 -11.47 -8.88
C PRO A 437 8.41 -10.99 -8.35
N HIS A 438 8.18 -11.07 -7.03
CA HIS A 438 6.92 -10.68 -6.40
C HIS A 438 6.78 -9.17 -6.23
N ALA A 439 7.90 -8.43 -6.21
CA ALA A 439 7.90 -6.98 -6.18
C ALA A 439 8.12 -6.42 -7.58
N ALA A 440 7.57 -5.23 -7.83
CA ALA A 440 7.80 -4.52 -9.07
C ALA A 440 8.25 -3.08 -8.81
N VAL A 441 9.07 -2.56 -9.72
CA VAL A 441 9.68 -1.24 -9.59
C VAL A 441 9.31 -0.37 -10.78
N VAL A 442 8.75 0.81 -10.49
CA VAL A 442 8.53 1.86 -11.47
C VAL A 442 9.57 2.95 -11.21
N LEU A 443 10.34 3.29 -12.23
CA LEU A 443 11.41 4.29 -12.15
C LEU A 443 11.03 5.47 -13.03
N THR A 444 11.31 6.69 -12.59
CA THR A 444 11.40 7.85 -13.49
C THR A 444 12.80 8.42 -13.43
N GLY A 445 13.32 8.83 -14.58
CA GLY A 445 14.66 9.41 -14.68
C GLY A 445 14.84 10.20 -15.96
N ARG A 446 15.94 10.94 -16.06
CA ARG A 446 16.26 11.71 -17.28
C ARG A 446 17.11 10.90 -18.24
N ALA A 447 18.18 10.31 -17.73
CA ALA A 447 19.02 9.38 -18.47
C ALA A 447 18.40 7.98 -18.50
N GLY A 448 18.57 7.29 -19.63
CA GLY A 448 18.32 5.85 -19.69
C GLY A 448 19.25 5.16 -18.71
N LEU A 449 18.70 4.49 -17.71
CA LEU A 449 19.46 3.73 -16.73
C LEU A 449 19.74 2.35 -17.32
N THR A 450 20.47 2.33 -18.43
CA THR A 450 20.70 1.15 -19.28
C THR A 450 21.46 0.04 -18.57
N ASP A 451 22.15 0.38 -17.48
CA ASP A 451 22.96 -0.54 -16.69
C ASP A 451 22.14 -1.34 -15.67
N LEU A 452 20.82 -1.07 -15.56
CA LEU A 452 19.93 -1.81 -14.66
C LEU A 452 19.37 -3.06 -15.35
N PRO A 453 19.74 -4.28 -14.89
CA PRO A 453 19.26 -5.51 -15.49
C PRO A 453 17.75 -5.68 -15.28
N GLY A 454 17.04 -6.12 -16.33
CA GLY A 454 15.59 -6.39 -16.26
C GLY A 454 14.70 -5.15 -16.25
N CYS A 455 15.25 -3.98 -16.55
CA CYS A 455 14.51 -2.72 -16.65
C CYS A 455 14.08 -2.45 -18.09
N SER A 456 12.77 -2.31 -18.33
CA SER A 456 12.23 -1.95 -19.64
C SER A 456 12.12 -0.43 -19.78
N PRO A 457 12.89 0.21 -20.69
CA PRO A 457 12.78 1.65 -20.91
C PRO A 457 11.51 1.99 -21.71
N ILE A 458 10.79 3.00 -21.24
CA ILE A 458 9.60 3.57 -21.86
C ILE A 458 9.87 5.06 -22.08
N GLU A 459 10.23 5.39 -23.31
CA GLU A 459 10.49 6.76 -23.71
C GLU A 459 9.21 7.59 -23.69
N THR A 460 9.26 8.72 -22.99
CA THR A 460 8.17 9.67 -22.82
C THR A 460 8.52 10.97 -23.53
N ASP A 461 7.96 11.16 -24.72
CA ASP A 461 8.12 12.37 -25.51
C ASP A 461 7.06 13.44 -25.14
N VAL A 462 7.13 14.59 -25.81
CA VAL A 462 6.11 15.65 -25.81
C VAL A 462 4.74 15.09 -26.13
N LEU A 463 3.68 15.77 -25.70
CA LEU A 463 2.33 15.32 -25.99
C LEU A 463 2.03 15.40 -27.50
N PRO A 464 1.28 14.43 -28.06
CA PRO A 464 0.59 14.61 -29.33
C PRO A 464 -0.22 15.90 -29.32
N GLU A 465 -0.43 16.50 -30.48
CA GLU A 465 -1.08 17.81 -30.56
C GLU A 465 -2.50 17.79 -29.96
N ASP A 466 -3.29 16.79 -30.30
CA ASP A 466 -4.66 16.64 -29.80
C ASP A 466 -4.70 16.50 -28.27
N ASP A 467 -3.81 15.68 -27.70
CA ASP A 467 -3.68 15.50 -26.24
C ASP A 467 -3.23 16.79 -25.55
N ALA A 468 -2.32 17.54 -26.17
CA ALA A 468 -1.83 18.81 -25.64
C ALA A 468 -2.94 19.88 -25.62
N VAL A 469 -3.75 19.94 -26.68
CA VAL A 469 -4.94 20.81 -26.76
C VAL A 469 -5.97 20.41 -25.71
N ALA A 470 -6.24 19.11 -25.56
CA ALA A 470 -7.18 18.60 -24.57
C ALA A 470 -6.73 18.90 -23.13
N LEU A 471 -5.44 18.71 -22.82
CA LEU A 471 -4.87 19.08 -21.52
C LEU A 471 -5.03 20.58 -21.25
N PHE A 472 -4.63 21.42 -22.19
CA PHE A 472 -4.71 22.88 -22.03
C PHE A 472 -6.16 23.36 -21.86
N THR A 473 -7.08 22.79 -22.65
CA THR A 473 -8.52 23.07 -22.57
C THR A 473 -9.09 22.69 -21.20
N THR A 474 -8.65 21.56 -20.64
CA THR A 474 -9.07 21.12 -19.30
C THR A 474 -8.63 22.11 -18.22
N ILE A 475 -7.42 22.66 -18.34
CA ILE A 475 -6.85 23.59 -17.35
C ILE A 475 -7.51 24.97 -17.42
N VAL A 476 -7.72 25.50 -18.62
CA VAL A 476 -8.27 26.86 -18.83
C VAL A 476 -9.80 26.90 -18.78
N GLY A 477 -10.45 25.76 -19.00
CA GLY A 477 -11.91 25.61 -19.09
C GLY A 477 -12.42 25.60 -20.53
N SER A 478 -13.38 24.70 -20.79
CA SER A 478 -13.92 24.44 -22.14
C SER A 478 -14.56 25.66 -22.79
N ALA A 479 -15.33 26.46 -22.04
CA ALA A 479 -16.00 27.65 -22.55
C ALA A 479 -15.00 28.66 -23.15
N ARG A 480 -13.92 28.96 -22.41
CA ARG A 480 -12.90 29.93 -22.83
C ARG A 480 -12.04 29.42 -23.98
N ALA A 481 -11.79 28.12 -24.05
CA ALA A 481 -11.08 27.49 -25.16
C ALA A 481 -11.90 27.53 -26.46
N GLN A 482 -13.22 27.36 -26.38
CA GLN A 482 -14.14 27.39 -27.53
C GLN A 482 -14.30 28.78 -28.13
N GLU A 483 -14.15 29.85 -27.35
CA GLU A 483 -14.21 31.24 -27.83
C GLU A 483 -13.04 31.61 -28.76
N ALA A 484 -11.88 30.94 -28.61
CA ALA A 484 -10.67 31.27 -29.37
C ALA A 484 -9.82 30.02 -29.71
N PRO A 485 -10.33 29.09 -30.54
CA PRO A 485 -9.64 27.83 -30.83
C PRO A 485 -8.28 28.05 -31.52
N GLY A 486 -8.17 29.03 -32.41
CA GLY A 486 -6.89 29.37 -33.06
C GLY A 486 -5.81 29.83 -32.07
N ALA A 487 -6.20 30.53 -30.99
CA ALA A 487 -5.26 30.94 -29.94
C ALA A 487 -4.80 29.74 -29.11
N VAL A 488 -5.66 28.75 -28.87
CA VAL A 488 -5.32 27.51 -28.17
C VAL A 488 -4.22 26.74 -28.92
N HIS A 489 -4.42 26.46 -30.21
CA HIS A 489 -3.40 25.76 -31.02
C HIS A 489 -2.06 26.52 -31.03
N ARG A 490 -2.11 27.86 -31.11
CA ARG A 490 -0.90 28.69 -31.10
C ARG A 490 -0.14 28.62 -29.77
N ILE A 491 -0.85 28.69 -28.64
CA ILE A 491 -0.24 28.54 -27.30
C ILE A 491 0.35 27.12 -27.15
N VAL A 492 -0.39 26.09 -27.57
CA VAL A 492 0.08 24.69 -27.52
C VAL A 492 1.35 24.49 -28.34
N ALA A 493 1.44 25.08 -29.53
CA ALA A 493 2.66 25.04 -30.34
C ALA A 493 3.84 25.76 -29.65
N LEU A 494 3.63 26.98 -29.14
CA LEU A 494 4.67 27.80 -28.48
C LEU A 494 5.18 27.23 -27.15
N THR A 495 4.38 26.37 -26.50
CA THR A 495 4.80 25.63 -25.29
C THR A 495 5.62 24.37 -25.62
N GLY A 496 5.89 24.10 -26.90
CA GLY A 496 6.59 22.89 -27.35
C GLY A 496 5.84 21.60 -27.02
N ARG A 497 4.52 21.68 -26.74
CA ARG A 497 3.66 20.56 -26.29
C ARG A 497 4.18 19.85 -25.02
N LEU A 498 4.93 20.56 -24.18
CA LEU A 498 5.39 20.05 -22.89
C LEU A 498 4.29 20.22 -21.83
N PRO A 499 3.85 19.14 -21.15
CA PRO A 499 2.89 19.23 -20.06
C PRO A 499 3.22 20.28 -18.99
N LEU A 500 4.51 20.43 -18.63
CA LEU A 500 4.96 21.44 -17.68
C LEU A 500 4.63 22.87 -18.14
N ALA A 501 4.99 23.20 -19.39
CA ALA A 501 4.77 24.52 -19.95
C ALA A 501 3.28 24.81 -20.18
N LEU A 502 2.50 23.81 -20.62
CA LEU A 502 1.05 23.90 -20.76
C LEU A 502 0.37 24.20 -19.42
N ARG A 503 0.81 23.54 -18.33
CA ARG A 503 0.30 23.80 -16.98
C ARG A 503 0.68 25.19 -16.47
N ALA A 504 1.91 25.64 -16.71
CA ALA A 504 2.32 26.98 -16.32
C ALA A 504 1.50 28.07 -17.05
N ALA A 505 1.34 27.92 -18.37
CA ALA A 505 0.50 28.77 -19.19
C ALA A 505 -0.96 28.79 -18.70
N GLY A 506 -1.56 27.61 -18.51
CA GLY A 506 -2.93 27.47 -18.06
C GLY A 506 -3.16 28.04 -16.65
N ALA A 507 -2.26 27.76 -15.71
CA ALA A 507 -2.34 28.29 -14.35
C ALA A 507 -2.25 29.83 -14.31
N ARG A 508 -1.41 30.42 -15.17
CA ARG A 508 -1.30 31.87 -15.31
C ARG A 508 -2.57 32.50 -15.89
N LEU A 509 -3.19 31.85 -16.88
CA LEU A 509 -4.46 32.28 -17.47
C LEU A 509 -5.65 32.09 -16.51
N ALA A 510 -5.63 31.05 -15.68
CA ALA A 510 -6.62 30.83 -14.63
C ALA A 510 -6.52 31.91 -13.54
N ALA A 511 -5.31 32.32 -13.16
CA ALA A 511 -5.07 33.43 -12.23
C ALA A 511 -5.43 34.81 -12.82
N ARG A 512 -5.60 34.93 -14.14
CA ARG A 512 -5.91 36.19 -14.84
C ARG A 512 -7.07 36.02 -15.82
N PRO A 513 -8.33 35.98 -15.32
CA PRO A 513 -9.50 35.77 -16.17
C PRO A 513 -9.70 36.85 -17.25
N HIS A 514 -9.24 38.08 -16.99
CA HIS A 514 -9.35 39.22 -17.90
C HIS A 514 -8.38 39.17 -19.10
N LEU A 515 -7.36 38.31 -19.08
CA LEU A 515 -6.38 38.19 -20.16
C LEU A 515 -6.92 37.28 -21.26
N SER A 516 -7.19 37.79 -22.46
CA SER A 516 -7.67 36.93 -23.56
C SER A 516 -6.61 35.93 -24.02
N LEU A 517 -7.05 34.76 -24.54
CA LEU A 517 -6.14 33.75 -25.09
C LEU A 517 -5.33 34.28 -26.27
N ALA A 518 -5.95 35.09 -27.13
CA ALA A 518 -5.27 35.71 -28.27
C ALA A 518 -4.12 36.62 -27.82
N ARG A 519 -4.37 37.49 -26.83
CA ARG A 519 -3.34 38.40 -26.30
C ARG A 519 -2.21 37.63 -25.61
N PHE A 520 -2.52 36.54 -24.92
CA PHE A 520 -1.49 35.70 -24.32
C PHE A 520 -0.65 34.96 -25.38
N ALA A 521 -1.27 34.49 -26.47
CA ALA A 521 -0.56 33.90 -27.60
C ALA A 521 0.35 34.91 -28.33
N GLU A 522 0.00 36.19 -28.35
CA GLU A 522 0.87 37.28 -28.82
C GLU A 522 2.06 37.49 -27.88
N GLN A 523 1.83 37.53 -26.57
CA GLN A 523 2.92 37.65 -25.58
C GLN A 523 3.90 36.49 -25.64
N LEU A 524 3.43 35.27 -25.91
CA LEU A 524 4.30 34.10 -26.06
C LEU A 524 5.10 34.10 -27.36
N GLN A 525 4.79 34.91 -28.37
CA GLN A 525 5.61 34.94 -29.58
C GLN A 525 6.97 35.57 -29.33
N ASP A 526 7.04 36.53 -28.42
CA ASP A 526 8.28 37.18 -28.04
C ASP A 526 9.22 36.18 -27.34
N PRO A 527 10.36 35.81 -27.95
CA PRO A 527 11.29 34.84 -27.37
C PRO A 527 11.88 35.29 -26.04
N GLU A 528 12.05 36.60 -25.82
CA GLU A 528 12.67 37.15 -24.60
C GLU A 528 11.73 37.04 -23.39
N LEU A 529 10.42 37.16 -23.62
CA LEU A 529 9.42 37.11 -22.55
C LEU A 529 8.81 35.71 -22.38
N ARG A 530 9.01 34.80 -23.33
CA ARG A 530 8.31 33.52 -23.40
C ARG A 530 8.50 32.68 -22.15
N LEU A 531 9.73 32.53 -21.67
CA LEU A 531 10.01 31.72 -20.47
C LEU A 531 9.38 32.31 -19.22
N ASP A 532 9.41 33.64 -19.07
CA ASP A 532 8.76 34.33 -17.95
C ASP A 532 7.23 34.23 -17.98
N GLN A 533 6.61 34.15 -19.17
CA GLN A 533 5.17 33.87 -19.28
C GLN A 533 4.82 32.40 -19.00
N LEU A 534 5.79 31.49 -19.12
CA LEU A 534 5.66 30.05 -18.87
C LEU A 534 6.19 29.63 -17.50
N THR A 535 6.31 30.57 -16.56
CA THR A 535 6.62 30.33 -15.16
C THR A 535 5.41 30.67 -14.27
N GLN A 536 5.01 29.73 -13.41
CA GLN A 536 3.98 29.95 -12.38
C GLN A 536 4.21 29.07 -11.15
N GLY A 537 4.60 29.65 -10.01
CA GLY A 537 4.94 28.89 -8.81
C GLY A 537 6.08 27.89 -9.08
N GLY A 538 5.93 26.64 -8.66
CA GLY A 538 6.92 25.56 -8.92
C GLY A 538 6.89 24.97 -10.34
N LEU A 539 6.17 25.60 -11.28
CA LEU A 539 6.12 25.22 -12.68
C LEU A 539 7.09 26.10 -13.49
N ASP A 540 8.40 25.90 -13.27
CA ASP A 540 9.45 26.57 -14.03
C ASP A 540 10.34 25.54 -14.74
N LEU A 541 10.53 25.72 -16.05
CA LEU A 541 11.42 24.89 -16.85
C LEU A 541 12.90 25.19 -16.54
N ARG A 542 13.25 26.45 -16.25
CA ARG A 542 14.62 26.89 -15.96
C ARG A 542 15.15 26.18 -14.73
N GLU A 543 14.43 26.30 -13.62
CA GLU A 543 14.78 25.65 -12.35
C GLU A 543 14.95 24.14 -12.50
N ARG A 544 14.08 23.50 -13.29
CA ARG A 544 14.15 22.05 -13.53
C ARG A 544 15.29 21.65 -14.46
N LEU A 545 15.76 22.52 -15.36
CA LEU A 545 16.87 22.21 -16.27
C LEU A 545 18.25 22.51 -15.66
N THR A 546 18.36 23.49 -14.76
CA THR A 546 19.64 23.95 -14.21
C THR A 546 20.55 22.81 -13.72
N PRO A 547 20.07 21.80 -12.97
CA PRO A 547 20.96 20.75 -12.46
C PRO A 547 21.50 19.84 -13.56
N SER A 548 20.70 19.54 -14.59
CA SER A 548 21.18 18.79 -15.77
C SER A 548 22.21 19.57 -16.56
N ILE A 549 22.10 20.89 -16.63
CA ILE A 549 23.07 21.77 -17.30
C ILE A 549 24.38 21.85 -16.50
N ARG A 550 24.29 21.99 -15.17
CA ARG A 550 25.47 22.03 -14.29
C ARG A 550 26.26 20.73 -14.28
N ALA A 551 25.58 19.60 -14.49
CA ALA A 551 26.19 18.28 -14.56
C ALA A 551 26.87 17.97 -15.92
N LEU A 552 26.79 18.87 -16.90
CA LEU A 552 27.53 18.71 -18.16
C LEU A 552 29.03 18.99 -17.94
N PRO A 553 29.93 18.22 -18.58
CA PRO A 553 31.33 18.59 -18.69
C PRO A 553 31.49 19.99 -19.30
N SER A 554 32.56 20.71 -18.96
CA SER A 554 32.80 22.08 -19.43
C SER A 554 32.71 22.23 -20.95
N ASP A 555 33.23 21.24 -21.68
CA ASP A 555 33.27 21.24 -23.13
C ASP A 555 31.88 20.99 -23.73
N ALA A 556 31.10 20.07 -23.16
CA ALA A 556 29.71 19.84 -23.55
C ALA A 556 28.84 21.07 -23.23
N ARG A 557 29.01 21.68 -22.05
CA ARG A 557 28.28 22.89 -21.66
C ARG A 557 28.56 24.06 -22.59
N THR A 558 29.82 24.26 -22.96
CA THR A 558 30.21 25.29 -23.94
C THR A 558 29.57 25.01 -25.29
N LEU A 559 29.64 23.77 -25.78
CA LEU A 559 29.00 23.37 -27.03
C LEU A 559 27.49 23.60 -26.99
N TRP A 560 26.83 23.23 -25.90
CA TRP A 560 25.39 23.39 -25.72
C TRP A 560 24.94 24.85 -25.85
N PHE A 561 25.66 25.78 -25.22
CA PHE A 561 25.41 27.20 -25.40
C PHE A 561 25.56 27.64 -26.86
N VAL A 562 26.60 27.17 -27.52
CA VAL A 562 26.90 27.57 -28.90
C VAL A 562 25.86 27.01 -29.88
N LEU A 563 25.43 25.76 -29.68
CA LEU A 563 24.38 25.13 -30.48
C LEU A 563 23.03 25.84 -30.31
N SER A 564 22.75 26.45 -29.16
CA SER A 564 21.51 27.22 -28.94
C SER A 564 21.38 28.46 -29.84
N LEU A 565 22.50 28.96 -30.38
CA LEU A 565 22.54 30.11 -31.28
C LEU A 565 22.31 29.72 -32.75
N LEU A 566 22.28 28.43 -33.09
CA LEU A 566 22.08 27.98 -34.46
C LEU A 566 20.64 28.27 -34.92
N PRO A 567 20.45 28.91 -36.09
CA PRO A 567 19.12 29.21 -36.63
C PRO A 567 18.55 28.02 -37.41
N THR A 568 18.79 26.79 -36.96
CA THR A 568 18.41 25.56 -37.67
C THR A 568 17.56 24.64 -36.78
N PRO A 569 16.48 24.03 -37.31
CA PRO A 569 15.59 23.17 -36.53
C PRO A 569 16.22 21.83 -36.12
N ASP A 570 17.22 21.36 -36.88
CA ASP A 570 18.06 20.21 -36.54
C ASP A 570 19.42 20.32 -37.23
N PHE A 571 20.41 19.58 -36.73
CA PHE A 571 21.80 19.62 -37.21
C PHE A 571 22.48 18.25 -37.06
N PRO A 572 23.42 17.88 -37.97
CA PRO A 572 24.24 16.70 -37.83
C PRO A 572 25.45 16.96 -36.90
N ALA A 573 26.09 15.89 -36.43
CA ALA A 573 27.29 15.98 -35.59
C ALA A 573 28.47 16.71 -36.23
N SER A 574 28.54 16.76 -37.57
CA SER A 574 29.57 17.53 -38.29
C SER A 574 29.51 19.03 -38.02
N VAL A 575 28.32 19.58 -37.76
CA VAL A 575 28.17 21.00 -37.38
C VAL A 575 28.76 21.23 -35.99
N ALA A 576 28.44 20.36 -35.01
CA ALA A 576 29.02 20.44 -33.67
C ALA A 576 30.55 20.31 -33.69
N ALA A 577 31.08 19.38 -34.49
CA ALA A 577 32.51 19.20 -34.70
C ALA A 577 33.20 20.46 -35.25
N ALA A 578 32.60 21.08 -36.27
CA ALA A 578 33.13 22.30 -36.88
C ALA A 578 33.09 23.50 -35.91
N VAL A 579 31.99 23.64 -35.15
CA VAL A 579 31.78 24.73 -34.20
C VAL A 579 32.76 24.66 -33.03
N GLN A 580 33.04 23.46 -32.53
CA GLN A 580 33.94 23.26 -31.39
C GLN A 580 35.40 23.05 -31.79
N GLY A 581 35.67 22.75 -33.06
CA GLY A 581 37.02 22.49 -33.57
C GLY A 581 37.58 21.13 -33.12
N VAL A 582 36.70 20.13 -33.00
CA VAL A 582 37.07 18.77 -32.55
C VAL A 582 36.76 17.71 -33.61
N PRO A 583 37.43 16.55 -33.58
CA PRO A 583 37.07 15.43 -34.45
C PRO A 583 35.62 15.00 -34.26
N ARG A 584 34.96 14.58 -35.36
CA ARG A 584 33.56 14.14 -35.37
C ARG A 584 33.22 13.11 -34.26
N PRO A 585 34.02 12.06 -33.99
CA PRO A 585 33.71 11.10 -32.93
C PRO A 585 33.75 11.67 -31.50
N LEU A 586 34.44 12.80 -31.29
CA LEU A 586 34.39 13.50 -30.01
C LEU A 586 33.13 14.37 -29.92
N ALA A 587 32.75 15.05 -31.00
CA ALA A 587 31.50 15.80 -31.05
C ALA A 587 30.27 14.91 -30.87
N GLU A 588 30.25 13.73 -31.50
CA GLU A 588 29.17 12.74 -31.31
C GLU A 588 29.04 12.34 -29.84
N ARG A 589 30.14 12.02 -29.16
CA ARG A 589 30.12 11.72 -27.71
C ARG A 589 29.58 12.87 -26.86
N LEU A 590 29.97 14.11 -27.14
CA LEU A 590 29.47 15.28 -26.42
C LEU A 590 27.97 15.53 -26.68
N LEU A 591 27.49 15.25 -27.89
CA LEU A 591 26.06 15.34 -28.24
C LEU A 591 25.26 14.23 -27.58
N ASP A 592 25.78 13.00 -27.57
CA ASP A 592 25.15 11.86 -26.91
C ASP A 592 25.01 12.12 -25.40
N GLU A 593 26.02 12.72 -24.75
CA GLU A 593 25.91 13.16 -23.35
C GLU A 593 24.77 14.15 -23.08
N MET A 594 24.44 15.00 -24.07
CA MET A 594 23.32 15.94 -23.98
C MET A 594 21.98 15.25 -24.23
N VAL A 595 21.93 14.29 -25.17
CA VAL A 595 20.75 13.45 -25.43
C VAL A 595 20.42 12.62 -24.19
N ASP A 596 21.42 11.99 -23.59
CA ASP A 596 21.26 11.21 -22.35
C ASP A 596 20.72 12.06 -21.19
N ARG A 597 20.97 13.38 -21.18
CA ARG A 597 20.44 14.30 -20.18
C ARG A 597 19.11 14.95 -20.57
N GLY A 598 18.55 14.59 -21.74
CA GLY A 598 17.31 15.14 -22.28
C GLY A 598 17.39 16.61 -22.66
N LEU A 599 18.59 17.09 -23.03
CA LEU A 599 18.86 18.46 -23.47
C LEU A 599 18.79 18.60 -25.00
N LEU A 600 18.99 17.49 -25.73
CA LEU A 600 18.85 17.39 -27.19
C LEU A 600 18.02 16.15 -27.55
N ASP A 601 17.43 16.18 -28.74
CA ASP A 601 16.67 15.07 -29.31
C ASP A 601 17.38 14.47 -30.50
N ILE A 602 17.19 13.17 -30.72
CA ILE A 602 17.50 12.50 -31.98
C ILE A 602 16.21 12.45 -32.81
N VAL A 603 16.22 13.08 -33.98
CA VAL A 603 15.00 13.22 -34.80
C VAL A 603 14.98 12.23 -35.96
N ALA A 604 16.13 11.99 -36.56
CA ALA A 604 16.26 11.17 -37.75
C ALA A 604 17.67 10.62 -37.86
N VAL A 605 17.77 9.51 -38.58
CA VAL A 605 19.01 9.05 -39.17
C VAL A 605 18.90 9.36 -40.65
N ASP A 606 19.86 10.10 -41.19
CA ASP A 606 19.86 10.38 -42.62
C ASP A 606 20.18 9.11 -43.44
N HIS A 607 20.05 9.21 -44.76
CA HIS A 607 20.31 8.12 -45.70
C HIS A 607 21.77 7.63 -45.68
N LEU A 608 22.68 8.36 -45.03
CA LEU A 608 24.09 8.00 -44.84
C LEU A 608 24.35 7.40 -43.45
N GLY A 609 23.32 7.16 -42.64
CA GLY A 609 23.44 6.63 -41.29
C GLY A 609 23.84 7.67 -40.25
N ALA A 610 23.87 8.98 -40.59
CA ALA A 610 24.24 10.02 -39.66
C ALA A 610 23.03 10.51 -38.86
N VAL A 611 23.21 10.60 -37.54
CA VAL A 611 22.21 11.06 -36.58
C VAL A 611 22.00 12.56 -36.71
N ARG A 612 20.74 12.99 -36.79
CA ARG A 612 20.33 14.40 -36.73
C ARG A 612 19.81 14.74 -35.34
N TYR A 613 20.40 15.75 -34.75
CA TYR A 613 20.08 16.25 -33.42
C TYR A 613 19.20 17.49 -33.52
N ARG A 614 18.25 17.65 -32.58
CA ARG A 614 17.39 18.82 -32.49
C ARG A 614 17.46 19.42 -31.11
N PHE A 615 17.47 20.75 -31.09
CA PHE A 615 17.33 21.54 -29.89
C PHE A 615 15.86 21.91 -29.73
N LEU A 616 15.22 21.48 -28.63
CA LEU A 616 13.84 21.89 -28.37
C LEU A 616 13.80 23.40 -28.07
N GLU A 617 12.88 24.12 -28.70
CA GLU A 617 12.86 25.59 -28.70
C GLU A 617 12.89 26.20 -27.29
N LEU A 618 12.09 25.70 -26.35
CA LEU A 618 12.09 26.20 -24.96
C LEU A 618 13.41 25.93 -24.23
N ILE A 619 14.07 24.80 -24.51
CA ILE A 619 15.39 24.50 -23.94
C ILE A 619 16.43 25.45 -24.57
N ALA A 620 16.30 25.76 -25.87
CA ALA A 620 17.19 26.69 -26.56
C ALA A 620 17.08 28.11 -26.01
N LEU A 621 15.87 28.56 -25.67
CA LEU A 621 15.66 29.84 -24.98
C LEU A 621 16.32 29.85 -23.61
N CYS A 622 16.16 28.79 -22.81
CA CYS A 622 16.84 28.68 -21.51
C CYS A 622 18.37 28.74 -21.68
N ALA A 623 18.90 28.09 -22.72
CA ALA A 623 20.32 28.13 -23.03
C ALA A 623 20.81 29.54 -23.38
N ARG A 624 20.03 30.33 -24.11
CA ARG A 624 20.37 31.71 -24.47
C ARG A 624 20.35 32.65 -23.27
N GLU A 625 19.34 32.57 -22.40
CA GLU A 625 19.30 33.35 -21.15
C GLU A 625 20.50 33.01 -20.24
N LEU A 626 20.83 31.73 -20.11
CA LEU A 626 21.99 31.29 -19.34
C LEU A 626 23.32 31.69 -20.01
N PHE A 627 23.39 31.66 -21.34
CA PHE A 627 24.55 32.13 -22.09
C PHE A 627 24.84 33.61 -21.77
N GLU A 628 23.81 34.46 -21.73
CA GLU A 628 23.96 35.88 -21.43
C GLU A 628 24.33 36.17 -19.98
N SER A 629 23.79 35.39 -19.03
CA SER A 629 23.97 35.61 -17.60
C SER A 629 25.23 34.97 -17.01
N GLU A 630 25.64 33.78 -17.47
CA GLU A 630 26.74 33.02 -16.88
C GLU A 630 28.10 33.26 -17.55
N LEU A 631 28.15 33.69 -18.82
CA LEU A 631 29.41 33.88 -19.55
C LEU A 631 29.83 35.36 -19.61
N PRO A 632 31.07 35.70 -19.20
CA PRO A 632 31.61 37.04 -19.39
C PRO A 632 31.61 37.47 -20.87
N GLU A 633 31.37 38.77 -21.12
CA GLU A 633 31.44 39.41 -22.46
C GLU A 633 32.58 38.93 -23.39
N PRO A 634 33.85 38.82 -22.94
CA PRO A 634 34.93 38.36 -23.82
C PRO A 634 34.76 36.90 -24.28
N GLN A 635 34.20 36.03 -23.43
CA GLN A 635 33.93 34.64 -23.80
C GLN A 635 32.71 34.54 -24.71
N ARG A 636 31.66 35.34 -24.46
CA ARG A 636 30.48 35.42 -25.34
C ARG A 636 30.85 35.87 -26.76
N SER A 637 31.66 36.91 -26.88
CA SER A 637 32.12 37.44 -28.18
C SER A 637 32.95 36.41 -28.96
N ALA A 638 33.83 35.66 -28.28
CA ALA A 638 34.62 34.60 -28.90
C ALA A 638 33.75 33.44 -29.42
N LEU A 639 32.74 33.02 -28.64
CA LEU A 639 31.82 31.95 -29.02
C LEU A 639 30.89 32.37 -30.16
N PHE A 640 30.37 33.61 -30.14
CA PHE A 640 29.56 34.15 -31.23
C PHE A 640 30.35 34.19 -32.55
N THR A 641 31.63 34.58 -32.50
CA THR A 641 32.52 34.60 -33.67
C THR A 641 32.76 33.20 -34.23
N ARG A 642 32.80 32.14 -33.40
CA ARG A 642 32.90 30.74 -33.87
C ARG A 642 31.65 30.29 -34.63
N VAL A 643 30.45 30.72 -34.21
CA VAL A 643 29.19 30.41 -34.92
C VAL A 643 29.08 31.22 -36.21
N ALA A 644 29.50 32.49 -36.17
CA ALA A 644 29.42 33.41 -37.29
C ALA A 644 30.51 33.17 -38.36
N GLY A 645 31.62 32.50 -38.01
CA GLY A 645 32.74 32.22 -38.90
C GLY A 645 32.39 31.32 -40.10
N PRO A 646 33.23 31.31 -41.15
CA PRO A 646 33.00 30.52 -42.36
C PRO A 646 33.06 29.02 -42.04
N GLN A 647 31.90 28.36 -42.08
CA GLN A 647 31.82 26.90 -42.03
C GLN A 647 31.88 26.33 -43.46
N PRO A 648 32.64 25.24 -43.71
CA PRO A 648 32.88 24.71 -45.05
C PRO A 648 31.64 24.10 -45.75
N ASN A 649 30.42 24.28 -45.23
CA ASN A 649 29.17 23.75 -45.84
C ASN A 649 27.89 24.55 -45.48
N ARG A 650 27.97 25.88 -45.36
CA ARG A 650 26.79 26.71 -45.05
C ARG A 650 25.96 26.99 -46.33
N PRO A 651 24.67 26.61 -46.42
CA PRO A 651 23.78 27.21 -47.41
C PRO A 651 23.58 28.70 -47.06
N LEU A 652 23.75 29.57 -48.06
CA LEU A 652 23.97 31.02 -47.96
C LEU A 652 22.81 31.89 -47.43
N SER A 653 21.77 31.33 -46.81
CA SER A 653 20.63 32.12 -46.33
C SER A 653 20.30 31.74 -44.89
N LEU A 654 20.77 32.54 -43.93
CA LEU A 654 20.15 32.80 -42.61
C LEU A 654 21.16 33.65 -41.80
N ALA A 655 20.83 34.94 -41.66
CA ALA A 655 21.53 35.87 -40.81
C ALA A 655 21.24 35.54 -39.33
N LEU A 656 22.28 35.54 -38.50
CA LEU A 656 22.13 35.48 -37.04
C LEU A 656 21.54 36.81 -36.55
N PRO A 657 20.60 36.84 -35.59
CA PRO A 657 20.25 38.07 -34.90
C PRO A 657 21.50 38.56 -34.14
N GLY A 658 22.00 39.74 -34.49
CA GLY A 658 23.11 40.37 -33.80
C GLY A 658 22.70 40.82 -32.38
N PRO A 659 23.66 41.03 -31.47
CA PRO A 659 23.36 41.58 -30.16
C PRO A 659 22.73 42.96 -30.32
N CYS A 660 21.47 43.12 -29.88
CA CYS A 660 20.77 44.39 -29.91
C CYS A 660 21.43 45.35 -28.90
N ARG A 661 22.23 46.30 -29.41
CA ARG A 661 22.53 47.55 -28.70
C ARG A 661 21.77 48.69 -29.38
N PRO A 662 21.11 49.58 -28.63
CA PRO A 662 20.59 50.81 -29.20
C PRO A 662 21.78 51.67 -29.66
N ALA A 663 21.86 51.92 -30.97
CA ALA A 663 22.85 52.82 -31.53
C ALA A 663 22.58 54.26 -31.08
N LEU A 664 23.47 54.83 -30.28
CA LEU A 664 23.52 56.27 -30.05
C LEU A 664 23.95 56.96 -31.35
N PRO A 665 23.29 58.04 -31.80
CA PRO A 665 23.67 58.74 -33.02
C PRO A 665 24.94 59.57 -32.78
N GLY A 666 26.06 59.15 -33.39
CA GLY A 666 27.28 59.96 -33.51
C GLY A 666 27.19 60.93 -34.70
N PRO A 667 27.83 62.11 -34.62
CA PRO A 667 27.62 63.20 -35.57
C PRO A 667 28.35 62.97 -36.90
N ALA A 668 27.70 63.38 -37.98
CA ALA A 668 28.18 63.31 -39.35
C ALA A 668 29.13 64.47 -39.71
N ALA A 669 30.19 64.17 -40.46
CA ALA A 669 30.83 65.06 -41.46
C ALA A 669 31.96 64.31 -42.22
N PRO A 670 32.37 64.75 -43.43
CA PRO A 670 31.69 65.57 -44.45
C PRO A 670 31.65 64.90 -45.85
N ALA A 671 30.70 65.31 -46.68
CA ALA A 671 30.62 64.91 -48.09
C ALA A 671 31.52 65.80 -48.97
N GLY A 672 32.22 65.16 -49.91
CA GLY A 672 33.19 65.76 -50.81
C GLY A 672 32.59 66.73 -51.84
N ALA A 673 33.43 67.70 -52.23
CA ALA A 673 33.18 68.70 -53.23
C ALA A 673 33.12 68.09 -54.65
N PHE A 674 32.07 68.43 -55.39
CA PHE A 674 32.02 68.31 -56.85
C PHE A 674 32.35 69.67 -57.48
N SER A 675 33.29 69.63 -58.41
CA SER A 675 33.71 70.72 -59.29
C SER A 675 32.69 70.91 -60.42
N ALA A 676 32.31 72.15 -60.70
CA ALA A 676 31.79 72.59 -61.99
C ALA A 676 32.28 74.03 -62.23
N ALA A 677 32.84 74.26 -63.42
CA ALA A 677 33.53 75.48 -63.81
C ALA A 677 32.67 76.38 -64.72
N ALA A 678 32.85 77.69 -64.53
CA ALA A 678 32.83 78.81 -65.49
C ALA A 678 31.49 79.42 -65.96
N PRO A 679 31.50 80.69 -66.44
CA PRO A 679 32.39 81.82 -66.11
C PRO A 679 31.77 82.83 -65.13
#